data_AF-A0A5C3FM56-F1
#
_entry.id   AF-A0A5C3FM56-F1
#
_cell.length_a   1.000
_cell.length_b   1.000
_cell.length_c   1.000
_cell.angle_alpha   90.00
_cell.angle_beta   90.00
_cell.angle_gamma   90.00
#
_symmetry.space_group_name_H-M   'P 1'
#
loop_
_entity.id
_entity.type
_entity.pdbx_description
1 polymer ?
#
loop_
_entity_poly.entity_id
_entity_poly.type
_entity_poly.pdbx_seq_one_letter_code
_entity_poly.pdbx_strand_id
1 'polypeptide(L)'
;MPSVAQLRQPSPSMLPPAKRAKMHSNTEPDSHVAATDGAAAAPEIEAVAADSTSYNDVPALPDNAHHHVDDLDPIPACTSTLTFQNGIFLAPMVRIGTLPTRLLSLEYGADLVWGPEIVDRAIIGCERKVNPTTGVVEYLKEHKQIFSCHPIERPYLVYQLGSANPDLAYQAIKIITQADDVAAVDLNCGCPKPFSTHAGMGANMLSTPVLLCNTLKAMRRAAPPHVAVTCKIRLLPTQEATIELVDKIVRTGAIECLTVHCRTKDMRPREPALLHRLREIVDHVNTLAAEMGRTIPVVCNGDVWDAVNAPRIKELTGVTSTMVARGAEANPSCFRPQGSLSIPDVIAPKWVRYSLALNNPIGNTKYCMAQLAFKPAESVAKDAGTKAKPMNKKQLSALRTGIAQAKTHEELATVFKIDVDQVRALSVDDEILGDLRTALSQRVSHRSASAGGFDGERLGAVLNNASGGASQQGGQGVGDGHASGDGQKRATDNSPQPEWKQLLATSVSDNIKDEKSILYYAFSTVEPPSSVHDAAKPHVRYVVHRGFVNEQRDGDRPGGIAPHNASFGSSPCLLTTTDVRTPKVQQLTSQSSLRAHGPDGSRGGECEIAWWIESAQLQFRISGTVHVLPTPGHPLRSLFPFERLSPPRAPGSEAIDAFDWDKERKRIFDKLNPGLLASFCRPTPGSAHPNADRLQQAKPKDDTSSPWPLELPSPGKEENEEQKRMLEQSEKNFALVVVEPYKVDLVNLADDTRTVYELQPGECAATGRWTARRVVP
;
A
#
# COMPACT_ATOMS: atom_id res chain seq x y z
N MET A 1 13.89 12.26 -20.59
CA MET A 1 13.54 12.23 -19.16
C MET A 1 12.23 11.46 -19.00
N PRO A 2 12.05 10.67 -17.93
CA PRO A 2 10.81 9.94 -17.65
C PRO A 2 9.64 10.87 -17.29
N SER A 3 8.42 10.40 -17.50
CA SER A 3 7.19 11.14 -17.19
C SER A 3 6.86 11.11 -15.69
N VAL A 4 6.19 12.14 -15.17
CA VAL A 4 5.73 12.19 -13.76
C VAL A 4 4.75 11.05 -13.40
N ALA A 5 4.24 10.29 -14.39
CA ALA A 5 3.49 9.06 -14.16
C ALA A 5 4.40 7.83 -13.93
N GLN A 6 5.43 7.63 -14.77
CA GLN A 6 6.47 6.58 -14.57
C GLN A 6 7.13 6.70 -13.19
N LEU A 7 7.32 7.95 -12.73
CA LEU A 7 7.90 8.31 -11.43
C LEU A 7 6.99 7.99 -10.21
N ARG A 8 5.82 7.35 -10.39
CA ARG A 8 4.83 7.10 -9.33
C ARG A 8 4.37 5.64 -9.17
N GLN A 9 4.75 4.72 -10.05
CA GLN A 9 4.39 3.29 -9.93
C GLN A 9 5.56 2.44 -9.38
N PRO A 10 5.31 1.40 -8.55
CA PRO A 10 6.33 0.44 -8.11
C PRO A 10 6.61 -0.63 -9.19
N SER A 11 7.70 -1.38 -9.04
CA SER A 11 8.08 -2.49 -9.94
C SER A 11 7.00 -3.60 -10.00
N PRO A 12 6.75 -4.21 -11.18
CA PRO A 12 5.91 -5.41 -11.33
C PRO A 12 6.31 -6.60 -10.45
N SER A 13 7.56 -6.63 -9.95
CA SER A 13 8.07 -7.71 -9.08
C SER A 13 7.51 -7.73 -7.66
N MET A 14 6.85 -6.64 -7.19
CA MET A 14 6.55 -6.45 -5.77
C MET A 14 5.07 -6.36 -5.43
N LEU A 15 4.72 -6.99 -4.30
CA LEU A 15 3.37 -7.39 -3.95
C LEU A 15 2.85 -6.59 -2.73
N PRO A 16 1.56 -6.23 -2.66
CA PRO A 16 1.00 -5.56 -1.50
C PRO A 16 1.03 -6.46 -0.25
N PRO A 17 1.22 -5.90 0.97
CA PRO A 17 1.24 -6.64 2.22
C PRO A 17 -0.11 -7.30 2.54
N ALA A 18 -0.09 -8.26 3.48
CA ALA A 18 -1.29 -8.99 3.87
C ALA A 18 -2.40 -8.05 4.40
N LYS A 19 -3.67 -8.39 4.11
CA LYS A 19 -4.81 -7.66 4.69
C LYS A 19 -4.84 -7.91 6.22
N ARG A 20 -4.46 -6.88 6.97
CA ARG A 20 -4.40 -6.83 8.43
C ARG A 20 -5.59 -7.54 9.08
N ALA A 21 -5.32 -8.67 9.74
CA ALA A 21 -6.36 -9.43 10.42
C ALA A 21 -6.97 -8.63 11.58
N LYS A 22 -8.29 -8.67 11.74
CA LYS A 22 -8.94 -8.22 12.98
C LYS A 22 -8.79 -9.33 14.03
N MET A 23 -7.99 -9.09 15.07
CA MET A 23 -8.25 -9.75 16.35
C MET A 23 -9.56 -9.20 16.92
N HIS A 24 -10.38 -10.08 17.46
CA HIS A 24 -11.59 -9.69 18.19
C HIS A 24 -11.20 -9.32 19.62
N SER A 25 -11.56 -8.11 20.05
CA SER A 25 -11.57 -7.72 21.46
C SER A 25 -12.94 -8.05 22.05
N ASN A 26 -13.01 -9.07 22.90
CA ASN A 26 -14.22 -9.34 23.68
C ASN A 26 -14.21 -8.42 24.91
N THR A 27 -15.10 -7.43 24.92
CA THR A 27 -15.40 -6.60 26.10
C THR A 27 -16.88 -6.22 26.05
N GLU A 28 -17.73 -6.99 26.71
CA GLU A 28 -19.08 -6.55 27.09
C GLU A 28 -19.06 -6.12 28.57
N PRO A 29 -19.76 -5.04 28.95
CA PRO A 29 -19.88 -4.62 30.34
C PRO A 29 -21.05 -5.35 31.02
N ASP A 30 -20.76 -6.04 32.11
CA ASP A 30 -21.76 -6.80 32.87
C ASP A 30 -22.63 -5.90 33.76
N SER A 31 -23.83 -6.36 34.13
CA SER A 31 -24.69 -5.64 35.09
C SER A 31 -25.54 -6.55 35.98
N HIS A 32 -25.35 -6.39 37.30
CA HIS A 32 -26.22 -6.82 38.40
C HIS A 32 -26.25 -8.31 38.85
N VAL A 33 -25.34 -8.61 39.78
CA VAL A 33 -25.61 -9.17 41.13
C VAL A 33 -26.54 -10.38 41.27
N ALA A 34 -25.94 -11.54 41.56
CA ALA A 34 -26.38 -12.49 42.59
C ALA A 34 -25.15 -13.23 43.16
N ALA A 35 -25.22 -13.77 44.39
CA ALA A 35 -24.05 -14.34 45.09
C ALA A 35 -24.21 -15.83 45.41
N THR A 36 -23.09 -16.57 45.36
CA THR A 36 -22.83 -17.81 46.13
C THR A 36 -21.32 -18.13 46.09
N ASP A 37 -20.77 -18.66 47.17
CA ASP A 37 -19.36 -19.07 47.27
C ASP A 37 -19.03 -20.36 46.48
N GLY A 38 -17.78 -20.48 46.01
CA GLY A 38 -17.30 -21.69 45.33
C GLY A 38 -15.86 -21.56 44.80
N ALA A 39 -14.86 -21.76 45.67
CA ALA A 39 -13.46 -21.60 45.29
C ALA A 39 -12.90 -22.80 44.50
N ALA A 40 -12.51 -22.59 43.25
CA ALA A 40 -11.62 -23.46 42.48
C ALA A 40 -10.78 -22.63 41.51
N ALA A 41 -9.46 -22.56 41.73
CA ALA A 41 -8.57 -21.73 40.93
C ALA A 41 -8.03 -22.47 39.69
N ALA A 42 -8.04 -21.80 38.54
CA ALA A 42 -7.34 -22.19 37.32
C ALA A 42 -6.56 -20.97 36.78
N PRO A 43 -5.29 -21.10 36.37
CA PRO A 43 -4.48 -19.96 35.95
C PRO A 43 -4.69 -19.60 34.48
N GLU A 44 -5.36 -18.49 34.21
CA GLU A 44 -5.32 -17.85 32.89
C GLU A 44 -4.02 -17.05 32.72
N ILE A 45 -3.21 -17.43 31.72
CA ILE A 45 -2.00 -16.70 31.34
C ILE A 45 -2.35 -15.78 30.16
N GLU A 46 -2.80 -14.56 30.46
CA GLU A 46 -2.94 -13.52 29.44
C GLU A 46 -1.56 -13.00 29.00
N ALA A 47 -1.31 -13.02 27.69
CA ALA A 47 -0.03 -12.64 27.10
C ALA A 47 0.08 -11.12 26.88
N VAL A 48 0.34 -10.37 27.96
CA VAL A 48 0.46 -8.89 27.96
C VAL A 48 1.75 -8.41 27.26
N ALA A 49 1.78 -8.51 25.93
CA ALA A 49 2.88 -8.06 25.08
C ALA A 49 2.78 -6.54 24.76
N ALA A 50 3.01 -5.72 25.79
CA ALA A 50 3.28 -4.27 25.70
C ALA A 50 2.34 -3.46 24.78
N ASP A 51 1.08 -3.32 25.17
CA ASP A 51 0.25 -2.19 24.69
C ASP A 51 0.46 -0.99 25.62
N SER A 52 1.16 0.04 25.13
CA SER A 52 1.44 1.29 25.87
C SER A 52 0.26 2.26 25.84
N THR A 53 -0.96 1.74 26.05
CA THR A 53 -2.23 2.43 25.81
C THR A 53 -3.19 2.30 26.99
N SER A 54 -2.81 2.86 28.14
CA SER A 54 -3.73 3.18 29.24
C SER A 54 -3.49 4.62 29.69
N TYR A 55 -4.26 5.55 29.12
CA TYR A 55 -4.29 6.97 29.50
C TYR A 55 -5.68 7.33 29.99
N ASN A 56 -5.99 6.90 31.22
CA ASN A 56 -6.90 7.64 32.07
C ASN A 56 -6.05 8.54 32.99
N ASP A 57 -6.66 9.58 33.55
CA ASP A 57 -6.04 10.56 34.45
C ASP A 57 -4.88 11.37 33.85
N VAL A 58 -5.24 12.36 33.03
CA VAL A 58 -4.37 13.49 32.67
C VAL A 58 -4.84 14.74 33.41
N PRO A 59 -4.12 15.22 34.44
CA PRO A 59 -4.34 16.56 34.99
C PRO A 59 -4.08 17.62 33.91
N ALA A 60 -4.86 18.70 33.89
CA ALA A 60 -4.64 19.79 32.94
C ALA A 60 -3.22 20.37 33.12
N LEU A 61 -2.49 20.48 32.01
CA LEU A 61 -1.16 21.12 32.02
C LEU A 61 -1.31 22.62 32.34
N PRO A 62 -0.44 23.18 33.19
CA PRO A 62 -0.45 24.61 33.49
C PRO A 62 -0.04 25.44 32.27
N ASP A 63 -0.32 26.74 32.35
CA ASP A 63 -0.30 27.67 31.22
C ASP A 63 1.08 27.88 30.57
N ASN A 64 1.06 28.46 29.36
CA ASN A 64 2.23 28.57 28.48
C ASN A 64 3.35 29.46 29.05
N ALA A 65 4.27 28.86 29.81
CA ALA A 65 5.60 29.43 30.02
C ALA A 65 6.45 29.26 28.74
N HIS A 66 7.04 30.35 28.24
CA HIS A 66 7.89 30.32 27.06
C HIS A 66 9.19 29.56 27.33
N HIS A 67 9.26 28.27 26.95
CA HIS A 67 10.50 27.49 26.92
C HIS A 67 11.44 27.95 25.80
N HIS A 68 12.01 29.15 25.96
CA HIS A 68 13.30 29.48 25.37
C HIS A 68 14.34 28.52 25.95
N VAL A 69 14.94 27.71 25.08
CA VAL A 69 16.13 26.91 25.39
C VAL A 69 17.27 27.53 24.59
N ASP A 70 18.36 27.88 25.27
CA ASP A 70 19.35 28.85 24.78
C ASP A 70 19.89 28.59 23.37
N ASP A 71 19.93 29.67 22.58
CA ASP A 71 20.74 29.84 21.37
C ASP A 71 22.16 30.36 21.68
N LEU A 72 22.50 30.60 22.96
CA LEU A 72 23.80 31.09 23.39
C LEU A 72 24.91 30.01 23.35
N ASP A 73 24.57 28.75 23.67
CA ASP A 73 25.54 27.63 23.66
C ASP A 73 25.64 26.98 22.26
N PRO A 74 26.84 26.90 21.66
CA PRO A 74 27.05 26.20 20.40
C PRO A 74 26.59 24.73 20.44
N ILE A 75 26.05 24.24 19.33
CA ILE A 75 25.62 22.84 19.22
C ILE A 75 26.85 21.92 19.13
N PRO A 76 26.98 20.89 19.98
CA PRO A 76 28.14 20.00 19.96
C PRO A 76 28.33 19.29 18.62
N ALA A 77 29.56 19.29 18.11
CA ALA A 77 29.91 18.61 16.87
C ALA A 77 29.75 17.09 16.99
N CYS A 78 29.26 16.47 15.92
CA CYS A 78 29.23 15.02 15.78
C CYS A 78 30.59 14.49 15.30
N THR A 79 31.00 13.33 15.82
CA THR A 79 32.20 12.57 15.42
C THR A 79 31.85 11.14 15.01
N SER A 80 30.58 10.89 14.68
CA SER A 80 30.09 9.58 14.24
C SER A 80 30.64 9.21 12.86
N THR A 81 31.13 7.99 12.71
CA THR A 81 31.58 7.42 11.42
C THR A 81 30.44 6.71 10.66
N LEU A 82 29.18 6.93 11.07
CA LEU A 82 28.02 6.25 10.50
C LEU A 82 27.66 6.87 9.13
N THR A 83 27.83 6.10 8.06
CA THR A 83 27.48 6.54 6.70
C THR A 83 25.98 6.43 6.45
N PHE A 84 25.36 7.55 6.04
CA PHE A 84 23.97 7.62 5.62
C PHE A 84 23.84 7.74 4.09
N GLN A 85 24.94 7.68 3.36
CA GLN A 85 25.04 7.77 1.90
C GLN A 85 25.00 6.38 1.24
N ASN A 86 24.54 6.32 -0.01
CA ASN A 86 24.54 5.15 -0.91
C ASN A 86 23.77 3.90 -0.45
N GLY A 87 23.28 3.83 0.79
CA GLY A 87 22.72 2.60 1.40
C GLY A 87 21.23 2.34 1.17
N ILE A 88 20.75 1.27 1.80
CA ILE A 88 19.33 0.93 1.96
C ILE A 88 19.02 0.55 3.42
N PHE A 89 17.99 1.17 4.00
CA PHE A 89 17.75 1.13 5.46
C PHE A 89 16.37 0.56 5.82
N LEU A 90 16.27 -0.14 6.95
CA LEU A 90 14.98 -0.53 7.54
C LEU A 90 14.32 0.67 8.23
N ALA A 91 13.05 0.92 7.91
CA ALA A 91 12.27 1.99 8.52
C ALA A 91 11.83 1.69 9.95
N PRO A 92 11.68 2.73 10.81
CA PRO A 92 11.06 2.57 12.12
C PRO A 92 9.58 2.18 11.96
N MET A 93 9.20 1.08 12.60
CA MET A 93 7.83 0.52 12.50
C MET A 93 7.36 -0.03 13.84
N VAL A 94 6.41 0.66 14.49
CA VAL A 94 5.79 0.23 15.76
C VAL A 94 5.23 -1.20 15.65
N ARG A 95 5.57 -2.03 16.65
CA ARG A 95 5.37 -3.50 16.71
C ARG A 95 6.09 -4.35 15.66
N ILE A 96 6.62 -3.82 14.56
CA ILE A 96 7.33 -4.64 13.53
C ILE A 96 8.86 -4.57 13.66
N GLY A 97 9.42 -3.41 13.99
CA GLY A 97 10.87 -3.18 14.11
C GLY A 97 11.52 -3.76 15.38
N THR A 98 10.95 -4.83 15.94
CA THR A 98 11.54 -5.59 17.07
C THR A 98 12.79 -6.35 16.63
N LEU A 99 13.58 -6.80 17.61
CA LEU A 99 14.92 -7.34 17.40
C LEU A 99 15.00 -8.41 16.27
N PRO A 100 14.15 -9.46 16.20
CA PRO A 100 14.23 -10.45 15.13
C PRO A 100 14.09 -9.87 13.73
N THR A 101 13.20 -8.88 13.54
CA THR A 101 13.02 -8.21 12.24
C THR A 101 14.25 -7.38 11.86
N ARG A 102 14.88 -6.70 12.83
CA ARG A 102 16.10 -5.92 12.59
C ARG A 102 17.28 -6.82 12.22
N LEU A 103 17.51 -7.89 12.96
CA LEU A 103 18.59 -8.84 12.68
C LEU A 103 18.43 -9.52 11.32
N LEU A 104 17.22 -9.94 10.94
CA LEU A 104 16.95 -10.50 9.60
C LEU A 104 17.08 -9.44 8.48
N SER A 105 16.69 -8.19 8.75
CA SER A 105 16.88 -7.10 7.78
C SER A 105 18.35 -6.80 7.56
N LEU A 106 19.15 -6.76 8.63
CA LEU A 106 20.61 -6.66 8.54
C LEU A 106 21.17 -7.83 7.74
N GLU A 107 20.85 -9.08 8.07
CA GLU A 107 21.34 -10.29 7.38
C GLU A 107 21.10 -10.20 5.87
N TYR A 108 19.89 -9.84 5.46
CA TYR A 108 19.50 -9.82 4.06
C TYR A 108 19.89 -8.56 3.28
N GLY A 109 20.59 -7.60 3.89
CA GLY A 109 21.28 -6.53 3.16
C GLY A 109 20.98 -5.09 3.61
N ALA A 110 20.20 -4.86 4.67
CA ALA A 110 20.05 -3.51 5.20
C ALA A 110 21.40 -3.00 5.73
N ASP A 111 21.77 -1.78 5.38
CA ASP A 111 23.00 -1.13 5.85
C ASP A 111 22.83 -0.54 7.26
N LEU A 112 21.60 -0.12 7.61
CA LEU A 112 21.22 0.45 8.91
C LEU A 112 19.78 0.01 9.25
N VAL A 113 19.48 -0.12 10.54
CA VAL A 113 18.16 -0.56 11.04
C VAL A 113 17.61 0.36 12.12
N TRP A 114 16.43 0.90 11.89
CA TRP A 114 15.71 1.67 12.90
C TRP A 114 14.90 0.76 13.84
N GLY A 115 14.91 1.08 15.14
CA GLY A 115 13.97 0.55 16.13
C GLY A 115 12.52 1.04 15.90
N PRO A 116 11.54 0.55 16.67
CA PRO A 116 10.21 1.15 16.71
C PRO A 116 10.27 2.57 17.32
N GLU A 117 9.23 3.38 17.08
CA GLU A 117 9.01 4.63 17.82
C GLU A 117 8.76 4.32 19.30
N ILE A 118 9.70 4.70 20.18
CA ILE A 118 9.55 4.62 21.64
C ILE A 118 9.33 6.03 22.19
N VAL A 119 8.35 6.18 23.08
CA VAL A 119 8.01 7.47 23.72
C VAL A 119 9.02 7.78 24.84
N ASP A 120 9.43 9.05 24.96
CA ASP A 120 10.35 9.53 26.00
C ASP A 120 10.04 9.02 27.43
N ARG A 121 8.80 9.19 27.90
CA ARG A 121 8.33 8.74 29.23
C ARG A 121 8.32 7.22 29.41
N ALA A 122 8.40 6.44 28.33
CA ALA A 122 8.50 4.98 28.41
C ALA A 122 9.95 4.56 28.71
N ILE A 123 10.95 5.15 28.05
CA ILE A 123 12.37 4.82 28.27
C ILE A 123 12.96 5.52 29.51
N ILE A 124 12.43 6.68 29.91
CA ILE A 124 12.85 7.36 31.15
C ILE A 124 12.49 6.50 32.37
N GLY A 125 13.51 6.13 33.14
CA GLY A 125 13.38 5.26 34.31
C GLY A 125 13.44 3.75 33.99
N CYS A 126 13.88 3.34 32.80
CA CYS A 126 14.19 1.93 32.52
C CYS A 126 15.47 1.45 33.23
N GLU A 127 15.42 0.22 33.76
CA GLU A 127 16.60 -0.58 34.09
C GLU A 127 17.18 -1.18 32.80
N ARG A 128 18.49 -1.06 32.58
CA ARG A 128 19.20 -1.78 31.50
C ARG A 128 19.74 -3.10 32.03
N LYS A 129 19.24 -4.21 31.50
CA LYS A 129 19.66 -5.58 31.84
C LYS A 129 20.27 -6.26 30.61
N VAL A 130 21.23 -7.17 30.82
CA VAL A 130 21.75 -8.06 29.77
C VAL A 130 21.37 -9.49 30.13
N ASN A 131 20.84 -10.24 29.17
CA ASN A 131 20.58 -11.66 29.32
C ASN A 131 21.89 -12.44 29.09
N PRO A 132 22.43 -13.15 30.10
CA PRO A 132 23.72 -13.82 29.99
C PRO A 132 23.71 -15.07 29.09
N THR A 133 22.54 -15.58 28.73
CA THR A 133 22.38 -16.75 27.85
C THR A 133 22.17 -16.35 26.40
N THR A 134 21.49 -15.23 26.15
CA THR A 134 21.08 -14.84 24.78
C THR A 134 21.77 -13.58 24.24
N GLY A 135 22.63 -12.93 25.02
CA GLY A 135 23.31 -11.68 24.66
C GLY A 135 22.39 -10.46 24.53
N VAL A 136 21.06 -10.65 24.60
CA VAL A 136 20.06 -9.59 24.42
C VAL A 136 20.17 -8.58 25.56
N VAL A 137 20.25 -7.30 25.18
CA VAL A 137 20.15 -6.16 26.08
C VAL A 137 18.68 -5.73 26.12
N GLU A 138 18.13 -5.62 27.32
CA GLU A 138 16.74 -5.25 27.58
C GLU A 138 16.67 -3.95 28.39
N TYR A 139 15.80 -3.03 27.98
CA TYR A 139 15.42 -1.85 28.75
C TYR A 139 14.03 -2.10 29.34
N LEU A 140 13.99 -2.32 30.66
CA LEU A 140 12.84 -2.80 31.41
C LEU A 140 12.26 -1.70 32.30
N LYS A 141 10.93 -1.56 32.34
CA LYS A 141 10.22 -0.68 33.27
C LYS A 141 9.02 -1.42 33.84
N GLU A 142 8.89 -1.48 35.16
CA GLU A 142 7.84 -2.29 35.85
C GLU A 142 7.83 -3.75 35.36
N HIS A 143 9.01 -4.34 35.17
CA HIS A 143 9.24 -5.66 34.55
C HIS A 143 8.77 -5.83 33.09
N LYS A 144 8.23 -4.79 32.45
CA LYS A 144 7.81 -4.79 31.03
C LYS A 144 9.00 -4.40 30.15
N GLN A 145 9.23 -5.15 29.07
CA GLN A 145 10.24 -4.79 28.06
C GLN A 145 9.76 -3.58 27.24
N ILE A 146 10.45 -2.44 27.36
CA ILE A 146 10.16 -1.22 26.60
C ILE A 146 10.95 -1.21 25.29
N PHE A 147 12.22 -1.61 25.35
CA PHE A 147 13.10 -1.77 24.19
C PHE A 147 14.05 -2.95 24.42
N SER A 148 14.51 -3.56 23.33
CA SER A 148 15.52 -4.62 23.35
C SER A 148 16.40 -4.54 22.11
N CYS A 149 17.68 -4.88 22.26
CA CYS A 149 18.68 -4.91 21.20
C CYS A 149 19.72 -6.03 21.41
N HIS A 150 20.61 -6.26 20.44
CA HIS A 150 21.72 -7.21 20.55
C HIS A 150 23.06 -6.55 20.16
N PRO A 151 24.19 -6.86 20.80
CA PRO A 151 25.50 -6.25 20.47
C PRO A 151 25.88 -6.34 18.98
N ILE A 152 25.45 -7.38 18.27
CA ILE A 152 25.73 -7.56 16.83
C ILE A 152 25.11 -6.48 15.93
N GLU A 153 23.97 -5.88 16.33
CA GLU A 153 23.32 -4.80 15.56
C GLU A 153 23.74 -3.40 16.02
N ARG A 154 24.43 -3.27 17.17
CA ARG A 154 24.86 -2.00 17.76
C ARG A 154 25.53 -1.04 16.76
N PRO A 155 26.40 -1.48 15.81
CA PRO A 155 27.02 -0.58 14.82
C PRO A 155 26.06 -0.03 13.76
N TYR A 156 24.86 -0.59 13.65
CA TYR A 156 23.89 -0.32 12.59
C TYR A 156 22.53 0.17 13.12
N LEU A 157 22.34 0.10 14.44
CA LEU A 157 21.08 0.36 15.13
C LEU A 157 20.85 1.86 15.36
N VAL A 158 19.71 2.34 14.86
CA VAL A 158 19.20 3.70 15.09
C VAL A 158 17.96 3.63 15.99
N TYR A 159 18.02 4.26 17.16
CA TYR A 159 16.88 4.27 18.09
C TYR A 159 15.95 5.44 17.80
N GLN A 160 14.66 5.18 17.52
CA GLN A 160 13.70 6.26 17.25
C GLN A 160 12.93 6.69 18.50
N LEU A 161 13.07 7.97 18.83
CA LEU A 161 12.36 8.66 19.90
C LEU A 161 11.08 9.35 19.37
N GLY A 162 9.97 9.15 20.07
CA GLY A 162 8.83 10.07 20.09
C GLY A 162 8.94 11.00 21.28
N SER A 163 9.00 12.32 21.04
CA SER A 163 8.95 13.34 22.07
C SER A 163 8.41 14.66 21.50
N ALA A 164 7.80 15.47 22.36
CA ALA A 164 7.38 16.84 22.10
C ALA A 164 7.86 17.80 23.21
N ASN A 165 8.90 17.42 23.97
CA ASN A 165 9.48 18.24 25.03
C ASN A 165 11.03 18.11 24.99
N PRO A 166 11.80 19.20 24.83
CA PRO A 166 13.25 19.13 24.71
C PRO A 166 13.96 18.49 25.92
N ASP A 167 13.47 18.72 27.14
CA ASP A 167 14.10 18.22 28.38
C ASP A 167 13.87 16.71 28.56
N LEU A 168 12.67 16.22 28.26
CA LEU A 168 12.38 14.78 28.22
C LEU A 168 13.14 14.10 27.10
N ALA A 169 13.29 14.75 25.94
CA ALA A 169 14.14 14.23 24.87
C ALA A 169 15.61 14.15 25.29
N TYR A 170 16.14 15.17 25.97
CA TYR A 170 17.50 15.14 26.53
C TYR A 170 17.69 13.95 27.48
N GLN A 171 16.77 13.76 28.44
CA GLN A 171 16.81 12.66 29.42
C GLN A 171 16.71 11.28 28.74
N ALA A 172 15.77 11.11 27.81
CA ALA A 172 15.59 9.86 27.06
C ALA A 172 16.84 9.49 26.24
N ILE A 173 17.47 10.49 25.59
CA ILE A 173 18.71 10.26 24.82
C ILE A 173 19.89 9.94 25.73
N LYS A 174 20.04 10.57 26.91
CA LYS A 174 21.05 10.13 27.89
C LYS A 174 20.88 8.66 28.27
N ILE A 175 19.65 8.22 28.57
CA ILE A 175 19.39 6.86 29.06
C ILE A 175 19.67 5.78 28.01
N ILE A 176 19.35 5.99 26.73
CA ILE A 176 19.63 4.99 25.68
C ILE A 176 21.08 5.01 25.19
N THR A 177 21.83 6.11 25.40
CA THR A 177 23.23 6.24 24.96
C THR A 177 24.26 5.96 26.05
N GLN A 178 23.90 5.97 27.33
CA GLN A 178 24.83 5.82 28.47
C GLN A 178 25.68 4.53 28.44
N ALA A 179 25.13 3.45 27.88
CA ALA A 179 25.77 2.14 27.78
C ALA A 179 26.20 1.78 26.34
N ASP A 180 26.14 2.77 25.43
CA ASP A 180 26.64 2.69 24.05
C ASP A 180 26.01 1.60 23.16
N ASP A 181 24.77 1.19 23.46
CA ASP A 181 24.03 0.12 22.75
C ASP A 181 23.57 0.47 21.32
N VAL A 182 23.74 1.72 20.88
CA VAL A 182 23.20 2.25 19.61
C VAL A 182 24.27 2.98 18.80
N ALA A 183 24.12 3.08 17.47
CA ALA A 183 24.98 3.90 16.61
C ALA A 183 24.43 5.32 16.41
N ALA A 184 23.10 5.48 16.43
CA ALA A 184 22.44 6.77 16.25
C ALA A 184 21.08 6.84 16.96
N VAL A 185 20.53 8.05 17.06
CA VAL A 185 19.19 8.33 17.61
C VAL A 185 18.39 9.23 16.67
N ASP A 186 17.10 8.96 16.48
CA ASP A 186 16.23 9.61 15.49
C ASP A 186 14.99 10.25 16.13
N LEU A 187 14.62 11.47 15.72
CA LEU A 187 13.35 12.09 16.14
C LEU A 187 12.21 11.78 15.16
N ASN A 188 11.12 11.19 15.67
CA ASN A 188 9.90 10.98 14.89
C ASN A 188 9.08 12.28 14.77
N CYS A 189 9.13 12.88 13.59
CA CYS A 189 8.31 14.03 13.19
C CYS A 189 7.26 13.64 12.13
N GLY A 190 6.91 12.36 12.01
CA GLY A 190 6.22 11.83 10.82
C GLY A 190 5.06 10.85 11.09
N CYS A 191 4.82 10.48 12.34
CA CYS A 191 3.74 9.56 12.73
C CYS A 191 2.38 10.28 12.82
N PRO A 192 1.37 9.94 12.00
CA PRO A 192 0.04 10.55 12.05
C PRO A 192 -0.94 9.77 12.95
N LYS A 193 -0.45 8.82 13.76
CA LYS A 193 -1.30 7.93 14.56
C LYS A 193 -1.67 8.60 15.90
N PRO A 194 -2.90 8.39 16.41
CA PRO A 194 -3.38 8.94 17.67
C PRO A 194 -2.41 8.89 18.85
N PHE A 195 -1.77 7.74 19.13
CA PHE A 195 -0.88 7.58 20.29
C PHE A 195 0.32 8.55 20.29
N SER A 196 0.76 9.01 19.12
CA SER A 196 1.86 9.96 18.97
C SER A 196 1.31 11.40 18.96
N THR A 197 0.28 11.66 18.15
CA THR A 197 -0.24 13.03 17.95
C THR A 197 -1.00 13.61 19.15
N HIS A 198 -1.65 12.79 20.00
CA HIS A 198 -2.35 13.31 21.19
C HIS A 198 -1.41 13.93 22.23
N ALA A 199 -0.15 13.48 22.28
CA ALA A 199 0.90 14.07 23.13
C ALA A 199 1.75 15.13 22.39
N GLY A 200 1.25 15.67 21.27
CA GLY A 200 1.97 16.66 20.44
C GLY A 200 3.08 16.10 19.55
N MET A 201 3.40 14.81 19.66
CA MET A 201 4.53 14.16 18.98
C MET A 201 4.23 13.83 17.51
N GLY A 202 5.23 13.27 16.81
CA GLY A 202 5.05 12.74 15.46
C GLY A 202 4.70 13.85 14.47
N ALA A 203 3.67 13.63 13.66
CA ALA A 203 3.26 14.56 12.61
C ALA A 203 2.67 15.89 13.13
N ASN A 204 2.52 16.09 14.45
CA ASN A 204 2.17 17.39 15.03
C ASN A 204 3.40 18.30 15.21
N MET A 205 4.61 17.73 15.33
CA MET A 205 5.86 18.49 15.40
C MET A 205 6.10 19.34 14.14
N LEU A 206 5.55 18.92 13.00
CA LEU A 206 5.62 19.63 11.71
C LEU A 206 4.88 20.98 11.73
N SER A 207 3.88 21.15 12.59
CA SER A 207 3.18 22.41 12.83
C SER A 207 3.85 23.28 13.90
N THR A 208 4.88 22.78 14.58
CA THR A 208 5.60 23.48 15.65
C THR A 208 7.12 23.48 15.37
N PRO A 209 7.58 24.12 14.28
CA PRO A 209 8.98 24.02 13.84
C PRO A 209 10.01 24.48 14.87
N VAL A 210 9.69 25.49 15.70
CA VAL A 210 10.57 25.95 16.79
C VAL A 210 10.77 24.86 17.85
N LEU A 211 9.68 24.22 18.29
CA LEU A 211 9.72 23.11 19.24
C LEU A 211 10.51 21.92 18.66
N LEU A 212 10.28 21.59 17.39
CA LEU A 212 11.01 20.53 16.68
C LEU A 212 12.52 20.83 16.67
N CYS A 213 12.93 22.04 16.27
CA CYS A 213 14.33 22.44 16.24
C CYS A 213 14.97 22.41 17.64
N ASN A 214 14.26 22.90 18.68
CA ASN A 214 14.76 22.88 20.05
C ASN A 214 14.90 21.45 20.60
N THR A 215 13.98 20.54 20.26
CA THR A 215 14.11 19.11 20.59
C THR A 215 15.33 18.48 19.91
N LEU A 216 15.61 18.79 18.63
CA LEU A 216 16.83 18.31 17.95
C LEU A 216 18.12 18.86 18.60
N LYS A 217 18.16 20.16 18.93
CA LYS A 217 19.28 20.77 19.67
C LYS A 217 19.51 20.07 21.02
N ALA A 218 18.44 19.79 21.77
CA ALA A 218 18.51 19.08 23.05
C ALA A 218 18.99 17.63 22.89
N MET A 219 18.51 16.90 21.89
CA MET A 219 19.00 15.54 21.57
C MET A 219 20.49 15.54 21.22
N ARG A 220 20.98 16.53 20.44
CA ARG A 220 22.41 16.65 20.11
C ARG A 220 23.28 17.07 21.29
N ARG A 221 22.77 17.91 22.21
CA ARG A 221 23.40 18.24 23.50
C ARG A 221 23.39 17.03 24.48
N ALA A 222 22.47 16.08 24.32
CA ALA A 222 22.42 14.86 25.12
C ALA A 222 23.33 13.74 24.59
N ALA A 223 23.26 13.43 23.30
CA ALA A 223 23.96 12.28 22.70
C ALA A 223 25.49 12.46 22.70
N PRO A 224 26.27 11.40 23.06
CA PRO A 224 27.72 11.40 22.92
C PRO A 224 28.20 11.75 21.49
N PRO A 225 29.38 12.34 21.31
CA PRO A 225 29.81 12.84 19.99
C PRO A 225 29.79 11.80 18.87
N HIS A 226 30.16 10.54 19.17
CA HIS A 226 30.19 9.44 18.19
C HIS A 226 28.81 8.85 17.87
N VAL A 227 27.77 9.19 18.62
CA VAL A 227 26.38 8.81 18.33
C VAL A 227 25.78 9.88 17.43
N ALA A 228 25.34 9.50 16.23
CA ALA A 228 24.69 10.43 15.31
C ALA A 228 23.26 10.78 15.77
N VAL A 229 22.78 11.97 15.42
CA VAL A 229 21.38 12.38 15.61
C VAL A 229 20.75 12.55 14.23
N THR A 230 19.53 12.05 14.04
CA THR A 230 18.78 12.16 12.77
C THR A 230 17.34 12.61 13.03
N CYS A 231 16.61 12.95 11.98
CA CYS A 231 15.16 13.12 12.11
C CYS A 231 14.38 12.60 10.90
N LYS A 232 13.11 12.23 11.15
CA LYS A 232 12.22 11.64 10.15
C LYS A 232 10.92 12.42 10.02
N ILE A 233 10.81 13.22 8.95
CA ILE A 233 9.67 14.10 8.67
C ILE A 233 8.67 13.49 7.67
N ARG A 234 7.55 14.19 7.47
CA ARG A 234 6.66 14.09 6.29
C ARG A 234 6.72 15.41 5.50
N LEU A 235 6.20 15.39 4.28
CA LEU A 235 5.96 16.60 3.50
C LEU A 235 4.88 17.48 4.16
N LEU A 236 5.00 18.80 4.08
CA LEU A 236 3.91 19.73 4.36
C LEU A 236 3.01 19.88 3.10
N PRO A 237 1.80 20.48 3.23
CA PRO A 237 0.84 20.55 2.11
C PRO A 237 1.42 21.19 0.84
N THR A 238 2.12 22.31 0.98
CA THR A 238 2.83 22.98 -0.13
C THR A 238 4.32 22.65 -0.14
N GLN A 239 5.01 22.99 -1.22
CA GLN A 239 6.43 22.69 -1.39
C GLN A 239 7.30 23.68 -0.62
N GLU A 240 6.96 24.96 -0.72
CA GLU A 240 7.60 26.12 -0.12
C GLU A 240 7.66 25.96 1.40
N ALA A 241 6.54 25.60 2.04
CA ALA A 241 6.49 25.33 3.47
C ALA A 241 7.33 24.11 3.88
N THR A 242 7.52 23.14 2.99
CA THR A 242 8.38 21.98 3.26
C THR A 242 9.85 22.36 3.17
N ILE A 243 10.23 23.18 2.19
CA ILE A 243 11.58 23.75 2.07
C ILE A 243 11.90 24.64 3.28
N GLU A 244 10.97 25.50 3.71
CA GLU A 244 11.12 26.35 4.90
C GLU A 244 11.32 25.53 6.19
N LEU A 245 10.57 24.44 6.37
CA LEU A 245 10.73 23.52 7.50
C LEU A 245 12.10 22.81 7.45
N VAL A 246 12.53 22.38 6.26
CA VAL A 246 13.80 21.69 6.06
C VAL A 246 14.99 22.62 6.27
N ASP A 247 14.92 23.87 5.83
CA ASP A 247 15.93 24.90 6.09
C ASP A 247 16.15 25.10 7.59
N LYS A 248 15.05 25.32 8.33
CA LYS A 248 15.07 25.45 9.80
C LYS A 248 15.68 24.22 10.49
N ILE A 249 15.33 23.02 10.03
CA ILE A 249 15.90 21.76 10.57
C ILE A 249 17.40 21.65 10.29
N VAL A 250 17.85 21.90 9.06
CA VAL A 250 19.26 21.80 8.67
C VAL A 250 20.12 22.84 9.40
N ARG A 251 19.67 24.10 9.46
CA ARG A 251 20.40 25.19 10.13
C ARG A 251 20.50 25.03 11.65
N THR A 252 19.84 24.05 12.28
CA THR A 252 20.15 23.66 13.68
C THR A 252 21.58 23.13 13.83
N GLY A 253 22.18 22.59 12.76
CA GLY A 253 23.44 21.85 12.82
C GLY A 253 23.36 20.53 13.60
N ALA A 254 22.18 20.17 14.14
CA ALA A 254 22.03 19.11 15.12
C ALA A 254 21.87 17.71 14.51
N ILE A 255 21.63 17.60 13.20
CA ILE A 255 21.38 16.32 12.51
C ILE A 255 22.50 15.95 11.53
N GLU A 256 22.76 14.65 11.42
CA GLU A 256 23.65 14.05 10.41
C GLU A 256 22.89 13.54 9.18
N CYS A 257 21.58 13.28 9.31
CA CYS A 257 20.75 12.77 8.23
C CYS A 257 19.28 13.21 8.39
N LEU A 258 18.63 13.50 7.25
CA LEU A 258 17.22 13.84 7.16
C LEU A 258 16.46 12.76 6.38
N THR A 259 15.54 12.04 7.02
CA THR A 259 14.65 11.12 6.31
C THR A 259 13.32 11.80 5.98
N VAL A 260 12.98 11.87 4.68
CA VAL A 260 11.73 12.45 4.20
C VAL A 260 10.77 11.33 3.80
N HIS A 261 9.66 11.17 4.52
CA HIS A 261 8.55 10.37 4.01
C HIS A 261 7.76 11.22 3.00
N CYS A 262 7.78 10.81 1.73
CA CYS A 262 7.18 11.52 0.59
C CYS A 262 5.65 11.44 0.56
N ARG A 263 4.97 11.74 1.66
CA ARG A 263 3.52 11.86 1.82
C ARG A 263 3.24 12.98 2.83
N THR A 264 2.14 13.72 2.66
CA THR A 264 1.70 14.66 3.71
C THR A 264 1.13 13.90 4.91
N LYS A 265 0.83 14.60 6.02
CA LYS A 265 0.22 14.01 7.23
C LYS A 265 -1.03 13.17 6.92
N ASP A 266 -1.92 13.72 6.09
CA ASP A 266 -3.28 13.21 5.88
C ASP A 266 -3.38 12.19 4.72
N MET A 267 -2.36 12.11 3.87
CA MET A 267 -2.28 11.13 2.79
C MET A 267 -2.26 9.69 3.33
N ARG A 268 -3.23 8.89 2.87
CA ARG A 268 -3.36 7.49 3.29
C ARG A 268 -2.26 6.63 2.66
N PRO A 269 -1.87 5.48 3.27
CA PRO A 269 -0.84 4.61 2.68
C PRO A 269 -1.13 4.09 1.26
N ARG A 270 -2.40 4.10 0.82
CA ARG A 270 -2.82 3.72 -0.53
C ARG A 270 -2.69 4.83 -1.59
N GLU A 271 -2.45 6.07 -1.20
CA GLU A 271 -2.19 7.18 -2.13
C GLU A 271 -0.69 7.21 -2.46
N PRO A 272 -0.27 7.30 -3.73
CA PRO A 272 1.14 7.22 -4.11
C PRO A 272 2.03 8.25 -3.41
N ALA A 273 3.28 7.89 -3.14
CA ALA A 273 4.27 8.82 -2.63
C ALA A 273 4.53 9.95 -3.65
N LEU A 274 4.61 11.19 -3.17
CA LEU A 274 4.89 12.40 -3.94
C LEU A 274 6.40 12.51 -4.28
N LEU A 275 7.03 11.44 -4.74
CA LEU A 275 8.49 11.32 -4.93
C LEU A 275 9.10 12.49 -5.74
N HIS A 276 8.40 12.97 -6.77
CA HIS A 276 8.77 14.17 -7.54
C HIS A 276 9.09 15.43 -6.70
N ARG A 277 8.50 15.59 -5.51
CA ARG A 277 8.76 16.73 -4.60
C ARG A 277 10.09 16.63 -3.85
N LEU A 278 10.75 15.46 -3.86
CA LEU A 278 11.96 15.25 -3.06
C LEU A 278 13.23 15.84 -3.71
N ARG A 279 13.27 16.00 -5.05
CA ARG A 279 14.45 16.51 -5.78
C ARG A 279 14.91 17.86 -5.26
N GLU A 280 14.02 18.84 -5.30
CA GLU A 280 14.26 20.20 -4.81
C GLU A 280 14.66 20.24 -3.32
N ILE A 281 14.11 19.35 -2.51
CA ILE A 281 14.48 19.20 -1.09
C ILE A 281 15.93 18.68 -0.96
N VAL A 282 16.34 17.71 -1.80
CA VAL A 282 17.74 17.23 -1.86
C VAL A 282 18.67 18.37 -2.28
N ASP A 283 18.33 19.08 -3.35
CA ASP A 283 19.17 20.14 -3.91
C ASP A 283 19.30 21.34 -2.95
N HIS A 284 18.23 21.69 -2.23
CA HIS A 284 18.25 22.68 -1.14
C HIS A 284 19.12 22.23 0.03
N VAL A 285 18.94 21.00 0.54
CA VAL A 285 19.75 20.47 1.66
C VAL A 285 21.24 20.38 1.28
N ASN A 286 21.57 20.01 0.05
CA ASN A 286 22.95 19.99 -0.44
C ASN A 286 23.56 21.40 -0.44
N THR A 287 22.79 22.42 -0.83
CA THR A 287 23.22 23.83 -0.83
C THR A 287 23.49 24.30 0.61
N LEU A 288 22.55 24.08 1.53
CA LEU A 288 22.70 24.44 2.94
C LEU A 288 23.84 23.70 3.64
N ALA A 289 24.01 22.40 3.37
CA ALA A 289 25.09 21.61 3.94
C ALA A 289 26.46 22.16 3.47
N ALA A 290 26.58 22.55 2.20
CA ALA A 290 27.77 23.19 1.65
C ALA A 290 28.04 24.59 2.25
N GLU A 291 27.00 25.43 2.44
CA GLU A 291 27.11 26.69 3.21
C GLU A 291 27.67 26.45 4.62
N MET A 292 27.25 25.35 5.25
CA MET A 292 27.66 24.94 6.60
C MET A 292 28.95 24.08 6.61
N GLY A 293 29.66 23.94 5.49
CA GLY A 293 30.92 23.21 5.40
C GLY A 293 30.83 21.69 5.67
N ARG A 294 29.66 21.08 5.46
CA ARG A 294 29.37 19.68 5.81
C ARG A 294 28.54 18.96 4.74
N THR A 295 28.23 17.69 4.99
CA THR A 295 27.30 16.88 4.18
C THR A 295 26.17 16.37 5.07
N ILE A 296 24.91 16.51 4.65
CA ILE A 296 23.74 15.97 5.35
C ILE A 296 22.91 15.16 4.34
N PRO A 297 22.99 13.81 4.35
CA PRO A 297 22.24 12.99 3.41
C PRO A 297 20.74 13.08 3.64
N VAL A 298 20.01 13.26 2.54
CA VAL A 298 18.55 13.12 2.50
C VAL A 298 18.23 11.67 2.12
N VAL A 299 17.34 11.03 2.88
CA VAL A 299 16.90 9.65 2.68
C VAL A 299 15.44 9.62 2.21
N CYS A 300 15.18 9.00 1.06
CA CYS A 300 13.81 8.84 0.56
C CYS A 300 13.08 7.72 1.32
N ASN A 301 11.89 8.02 1.83
CA ASN A 301 10.99 7.03 2.41
C ASN A 301 9.57 7.15 1.81
N GLY A 302 8.87 6.02 1.74
CA GLY A 302 7.57 5.89 1.06
C GLY A 302 7.75 5.31 -0.34
N ASP A 303 7.05 4.21 -0.60
CA ASP A 303 7.01 3.46 -1.87
C ASP A 303 8.35 2.92 -2.39
N VAL A 304 9.43 3.07 -1.59
CA VAL A 304 10.55 2.12 -1.58
C VAL A 304 10.06 0.79 -1.02
N TRP A 305 10.16 -0.27 -1.82
CA TRP A 305 9.68 -1.61 -1.48
C TRP A 305 10.79 -2.64 -1.25
N ASP A 306 11.90 -2.55 -1.99
CA ASP A 306 13.04 -3.47 -1.92
C ASP A 306 14.30 -2.81 -2.52
N ALA A 307 15.42 -3.53 -2.49
CA ALA A 307 16.68 -3.13 -3.13
C ALA A 307 16.60 -3.11 -4.66
N VAL A 308 15.63 -3.80 -5.28
CA VAL A 308 15.43 -3.81 -6.74
C VAL A 308 14.78 -2.51 -7.22
N ASN A 309 13.83 -1.96 -6.46
CA ASN A 309 13.19 -0.66 -6.73
C ASN A 309 14.07 0.53 -6.35
N ALA A 310 14.98 0.37 -5.38
CA ALA A 310 15.74 1.47 -4.79
C ALA A 310 16.54 2.32 -5.82
N PRO A 311 17.30 1.75 -6.77
CA PRO A 311 18.09 2.53 -7.74
C PRO A 311 17.26 3.54 -8.54
N ARG A 312 16.08 3.14 -9.04
CA ARG A 312 15.18 4.01 -9.80
C ARG A 312 14.59 5.14 -8.94
N ILE A 313 14.40 4.90 -7.64
CA ILE A 313 13.96 5.95 -6.70
C ILE A 313 15.11 6.91 -6.38
N LYS A 314 16.35 6.43 -6.30
CA LYS A 314 17.56 7.26 -6.18
C LYS A 314 17.73 8.16 -7.42
N GLU A 315 17.66 7.58 -8.62
CA GLU A 315 17.71 8.30 -9.91
C GLU A 315 16.65 9.41 -9.99
N LEU A 316 15.39 9.08 -9.68
CA LEU A 316 14.27 10.04 -9.62
C LEU A 316 14.56 11.17 -8.62
N THR A 317 14.72 10.82 -7.35
CA THR A 317 14.64 11.80 -6.25
C THR A 317 15.95 12.52 -5.96
N GLY A 318 17.07 12.04 -6.47
CA GLY A 318 18.40 12.61 -6.21
C GLY A 318 19.05 12.14 -4.91
N VAL A 319 18.33 11.39 -4.07
CA VAL A 319 18.90 10.79 -2.86
C VAL A 319 19.93 9.73 -3.23
N THR A 320 20.99 9.62 -2.43
CA THR A 320 21.88 8.46 -2.50
C THR A 320 21.35 7.27 -1.69
N SER A 321 20.38 7.48 -0.79
CA SER A 321 19.91 6.47 0.17
C SER A 321 18.38 6.38 0.29
N THR A 322 17.89 5.17 0.54
CA THR A 322 16.45 4.86 0.55
C THR A 322 16.05 4.00 1.76
N MET A 323 14.90 4.27 2.36
CA MET A 323 14.43 3.58 3.57
C MET A 323 13.12 2.81 3.30
N VAL A 324 13.14 1.49 3.52
CA VAL A 324 12.04 0.54 3.26
C VAL A 324 11.22 0.29 4.53
N ALA A 325 9.89 0.40 4.41
CA ALA A 325 8.94 0.09 5.49
C ALA A 325 8.13 -1.18 5.17
N ARG A 326 6.99 -1.02 4.49
CA ARG A 326 6.04 -2.11 4.18
C ARG A 326 6.63 -3.27 3.39
N GLY A 327 7.73 -3.05 2.67
CA GLY A 327 8.50 -4.11 2.02
C GLY A 327 9.06 -5.10 3.04
N ALA A 328 9.74 -4.60 4.07
CA ALA A 328 10.29 -5.41 5.16
C ALA A 328 9.20 -5.99 6.08
N GLU A 329 8.09 -5.26 6.27
CA GLU A 329 6.88 -5.76 6.96
C GLU A 329 6.26 -6.96 6.23
N ALA A 330 6.27 -6.95 4.89
CA ALA A 330 5.79 -8.06 4.06
C ALA A 330 6.82 -9.20 3.94
N ASN A 331 8.11 -8.86 3.83
CA ASN A 331 9.24 -9.79 3.75
C ASN A 331 10.58 -9.08 4.12
N PRO A 332 11.20 -9.36 5.29
CA PRO A 332 12.48 -8.74 5.67
C PRO A 332 13.67 -9.07 4.76
N SER A 333 13.55 -9.99 3.79
CA SER A 333 14.59 -10.21 2.77
C SER A 333 14.54 -9.24 1.57
N CYS A 334 13.68 -8.23 1.61
CA CYS A 334 13.57 -7.19 0.59
C CYS A 334 14.86 -6.37 0.36
N PHE A 335 15.86 -6.47 1.24
CA PHE A 335 17.14 -5.77 1.10
C PHE A 335 18.14 -6.47 0.16
N ARG A 336 17.84 -7.71 -0.30
CA ARG A 336 18.70 -8.45 -1.24
C ARG A 336 18.65 -7.83 -2.64
N PRO A 337 19.79 -7.51 -3.27
CA PRO A 337 19.84 -7.12 -4.68
C PRO A 337 19.26 -8.17 -5.63
N GLN A 338 19.32 -9.46 -5.25
CA GLN A 338 18.78 -10.61 -5.99
C GLN A 338 17.28 -10.85 -5.74
N GLY A 339 16.56 -9.89 -5.15
CA GLY A 339 15.15 -10.00 -4.82
C GLY A 339 14.84 -10.82 -3.56
N SER A 340 13.57 -10.85 -3.17
CA SER A 340 13.13 -11.46 -1.91
C SER A 340 13.12 -13.00 -1.94
N LEU A 341 13.41 -13.64 -0.80
CA LEU A 341 13.39 -15.08 -0.58
C LEU A 341 11.98 -15.60 -0.22
N SER A 342 11.77 -16.92 -0.32
CA SER A 342 10.50 -17.57 0.01
C SER A 342 10.14 -17.38 1.50
N ILE A 343 8.95 -16.82 1.72
CA ILE A 343 8.40 -16.59 3.07
C ILE A 343 8.13 -17.91 3.83
N PRO A 344 7.35 -18.89 3.31
CA PRO A 344 7.06 -20.11 4.05
C PRO A 344 8.27 -21.03 4.22
N ASP A 345 9.23 -21.03 3.27
CA ASP A 345 10.31 -22.02 3.25
C ASP A 345 11.61 -21.54 3.91
N VAL A 346 11.86 -20.22 3.95
CA VAL A 346 13.09 -19.63 4.50
C VAL A 346 12.79 -18.65 5.64
N ILE A 347 12.03 -17.59 5.34
CA ILE A 347 11.92 -16.43 6.23
C ILE A 347 11.13 -16.76 7.49
N ALA A 348 9.92 -17.31 7.37
CA ALA A 348 9.08 -17.61 8.52
C ALA A 348 9.71 -18.67 9.46
N PRO A 349 10.30 -19.79 8.98
CA PRO A 349 11.07 -20.69 9.83
C PRO A 349 12.21 -19.98 10.59
N LYS A 350 12.98 -19.11 9.93
CA LYS A 350 14.10 -18.41 10.58
C LYS A 350 13.64 -17.34 11.57
N TRP A 351 12.54 -16.64 11.27
CA TRP A 351 11.89 -15.69 12.18
C TRP A 351 11.43 -16.38 13.48
N VAL A 352 10.93 -17.61 13.39
CA VAL A 352 10.57 -18.44 14.56
C VAL A 352 11.81 -18.88 15.35
N ARG A 353 12.88 -19.34 14.70
CA ARG A 353 14.15 -19.67 15.39
C ARG A 353 14.73 -18.47 16.14
N TYR A 354 14.77 -17.29 15.51
CA TYR A 354 15.24 -16.05 16.13
C TYR A 354 14.37 -15.67 17.32
N SER A 355 13.06 -15.88 17.25
CA SER A 355 12.13 -15.55 18.34
C SER A 355 12.24 -16.50 19.53
N LEU A 356 12.52 -17.78 19.30
CA LEU A 356 12.87 -18.75 20.34
C LEU A 356 14.18 -18.36 21.05
N ALA A 357 15.27 -18.23 20.27
CA ALA A 357 16.61 -18.04 20.82
C ALA A 357 16.82 -16.66 21.48
N LEU A 358 16.17 -15.61 20.97
CA LEU A 358 16.25 -14.25 21.50
C LEU A 358 15.12 -13.92 22.49
N ASN A 359 14.28 -14.90 22.85
CA ASN A 359 13.13 -14.76 23.75
C ASN A 359 12.16 -13.61 23.37
N ASN A 360 11.87 -13.45 22.07
CA ASN A 360 10.99 -12.37 21.59
C ASN A 360 9.51 -12.64 21.95
N PRO A 361 8.77 -11.71 22.57
CA PRO A 361 7.41 -11.99 23.09
C PRO A 361 6.46 -12.65 22.07
N ILE A 362 5.73 -13.68 22.49
CA ILE A 362 4.87 -14.47 21.56
C ILE A 362 3.76 -13.63 20.91
N GLY A 363 3.19 -12.66 21.64
CA GLY A 363 2.21 -11.71 21.07
C GLY A 363 2.80 -10.83 19.96
N ASN A 364 4.05 -10.37 20.12
CA ASN A 364 4.77 -9.67 19.06
C ASN A 364 5.08 -10.60 17.88
N THR A 365 5.54 -11.81 18.19
CA THR A 365 5.87 -12.87 17.23
C THR A 365 4.71 -13.16 16.28
N LYS A 366 3.52 -13.42 16.82
CA LYS A 366 2.32 -13.63 16.01
C LYS A 366 1.91 -12.39 15.21
N TYR A 367 2.04 -11.19 15.78
CA TYR A 367 1.71 -9.94 15.08
C TYR A 367 2.60 -9.72 13.85
N CYS A 368 3.92 -9.91 13.97
CA CYS A 368 4.86 -9.79 12.86
C CYS A 368 4.59 -10.85 11.79
N MET A 369 4.45 -12.12 12.18
CA MET A 369 4.17 -13.20 11.24
C MET A 369 2.82 -13.03 10.52
N ALA A 370 1.83 -12.39 11.13
CA ALA A 370 0.55 -12.09 10.50
C ALA A 370 0.61 -10.99 9.42
N GLN A 371 1.69 -10.21 9.33
CA GLN A 371 1.87 -9.23 8.24
C GLN A 371 2.63 -9.82 7.03
N LEU A 372 3.41 -10.90 7.25
CA LEU A 372 4.21 -11.55 6.21
C LEU A 372 3.33 -11.97 5.01
N ALA A 373 3.76 -11.61 3.81
CA ALA A 373 2.97 -11.74 2.59
C ALA A 373 2.99 -13.16 1.99
N PHE A 374 2.66 -14.20 2.78
CA PHE A 374 2.58 -15.60 2.35
C PHE A 374 1.79 -15.78 1.03
N LYS A 375 2.47 -15.97 -0.10
CA LYS A 375 1.89 -16.28 -1.42
C LYS A 375 2.44 -17.61 -1.97
N PRO A 376 1.76 -18.25 -2.96
CA PRO A 376 2.38 -19.27 -3.80
C PRO A 376 3.66 -18.73 -4.47
N ALA A 377 4.65 -19.59 -4.71
CA ALA A 377 6.03 -19.18 -5.00
C ALA A 377 6.29 -18.66 -6.43
N GLU A 378 5.27 -18.20 -7.15
CA GLU A 378 5.34 -17.76 -8.54
C GLU A 378 6.10 -16.42 -8.74
N SER A 379 6.63 -15.84 -7.65
CA SER A 379 7.44 -14.62 -7.65
C SER A 379 8.76 -14.74 -6.87
N VAL A 380 9.24 -15.96 -6.58
CA VAL A 380 10.52 -16.17 -5.87
C VAL A 380 11.62 -16.48 -6.89
N ALA A 381 12.76 -15.77 -6.77
CA ALA A 381 13.93 -16.04 -7.59
C ALA A 381 14.42 -17.49 -7.37
N LYS A 382 14.56 -18.26 -8.46
CA LYS A 382 15.10 -19.63 -8.42
C LYS A 382 16.62 -19.61 -8.24
N ASP A 383 17.11 -19.32 -7.04
CA ASP A 383 18.44 -19.79 -6.65
C ASP A 383 18.67 -19.84 -5.14
N ALA A 384 19.05 -21.05 -4.67
CA ALA A 384 19.78 -21.41 -3.44
C ALA A 384 19.45 -22.85 -2.96
N GLY A 385 19.71 -23.87 -3.78
CA GLY A 385 19.82 -25.29 -3.35
C GLY A 385 18.55 -26.04 -2.88
N THR A 386 17.46 -25.37 -2.49
CA THR A 386 16.27 -26.03 -1.94
C THR A 386 15.50 -26.82 -3.00
N LYS A 387 15.60 -28.15 -2.99
CA LYS A 387 14.80 -29.09 -3.81
C LYS A 387 13.30 -29.14 -3.44
N ALA A 388 12.79 -28.16 -2.70
CA ALA A 388 11.43 -28.12 -2.20
C ALA A 388 10.45 -27.76 -3.33
N LYS A 389 9.41 -28.58 -3.54
CA LYS A 389 8.29 -28.23 -4.43
C LYS A 389 7.44 -27.16 -3.73
N PRO A 390 7.14 -26.01 -4.38
CA PRO A 390 6.52 -24.88 -3.71
C PRO A 390 5.14 -25.20 -3.13
N MET A 391 4.83 -24.62 -1.96
CA MET A 391 3.57 -24.87 -1.26
C MET A 391 2.34 -24.50 -2.09
N ASN A 392 1.41 -25.46 -2.19
CA ASN A 392 0.12 -25.22 -2.83
C ASN A 392 -0.85 -24.43 -1.91
N LYS A 393 -1.96 -23.96 -2.49
CA LYS A 393 -2.99 -23.15 -1.82
C LYS A 393 -3.57 -23.80 -0.55
N LYS A 394 -3.68 -25.15 -0.49
CA LYS A 394 -4.14 -25.89 0.69
C LYS A 394 -3.08 -25.92 1.79
N GLN A 395 -1.81 -26.12 1.44
CA GLN A 395 -0.68 -26.08 2.38
C GLN A 395 -0.51 -24.67 2.99
N LEU A 396 -0.55 -23.62 2.17
CA LEU A 396 -0.50 -22.23 2.65
C LEU A 396 -1.69 -21.86 3.55
N SER A 397 -2.88 -22.40 3.26
CA SER A 397 -4.06 -22.21 4.12
C SER A 397 -3.87 -22.89 5.48
N ALA A 398 -3.41 -24.15 5.50
CA ALA A 398 -3.12 -24.88 6.73
C ALA A 398 -2.00 -24.21 7.57
N LEU A 399 -0.94 -23.73 6.91
CA LEU A 399 0.16 -23.00 7.56
C LEU A 399 -0.34 -21.74 8.27
N ARG A 400 -1.15 -20.92 7.59
CA ARG A 400 -1.78 -19.71 8.18
C ARG A 400 -2.68 -20.04 9.36
N THR A 401 -3.48 -21.11 9.27
CA THR A 401 -4.32 -21.58 10.37
C THR A 401 -3.48 -22.00 11.58
N GLY A 402 -2.39 -22.74 11.37
CA GLY A 402 -1.45 -23.12 12.44
C GLY A 402 -0.82 -21.92 13.14
N ILE A 403 -0.29 -20.95 12.38
CA ILE A 403 0.27 -19.69 12.93
C ILE A 403 -0.79 -18.91 13.73
N ALA A 404 -2.03 -18.88 13.26
CA ALA A 404 -3.12 -18.21 13.97
C ALA A 404 -3.50 -18.91 15.27
N GLN A 405 -3.50 -20.25 15.29
CA GLN A 405 -3.88 -21.06 16.44
C GLN A 405 -2.81 -21.11 17.53
N ALA A 406 -1.52 -21.22 17.17
CA ALA A 406 -0.41 -21.36 18.11
C ALA A 406 -0.40 -20.26 19.20
N LYS A 407 -0.39 -20.64 20.48
CA LYS A 407 -0.35 -19.76 21.65
C LYS A 407 1.05 -19.58 22.23
N THR A 408 1.94 -20.56 22.00
CA THR A 408 3.32 -20.58 22.49
C THR A 408 4.32 -20.59 21.31
N HIS A 409 5.61 -20.40 21.60
CA HIS A 409 6.65 -20.58 20.58
C HIS A 409 6.85 -22.05 20.20
N GLU A 410 6.58 -22.98 21.10
CA GLU A 410 6.64 -24.44 20.88
C GLU A 410 5.59 -24.91 19.87
N GLU A 411 4.34 -24.47 20.03
CA GLU A 411 3.26 -24.74 19.07
C GLU A 411 3.58 -24.11 17.70
N LEU A 412 4.17 -22.91 17.70
CA LEU A 412 4.57 -22.21 16.49
C LEU A 412 5.77 -22.88 15.79
N ALA A 413 6.74 -23.39 16.55
CA ALA A 413 7.86 -24.18 16.03
C ALA A 413 7.37 -25.48 15.39
N THR A 414 6.38 -26.13 16.01
CA THR A 414 5.72 -27.34 15.48
C THR A 414 5.11 -27.10 14.10
N VAL A 415 4.48 -25.94 13.87
CA VAL A 415 3.92 -25.56 12.55
C VAL A 415 4.97 -25.52 11.43
N PHE A 416 6.22 -25.21 11.75
CA PHE A 416 7.36 -25.20 10.81
C PHE A 416 8.29 -26.42 10.93
N LYS A 417 7.93 -27.41 11.76
CA LYS A 417 8.77 -28.60 12.07
C LYS A 417 10.16 -28.23 12.60
N ILE A 418 10.22 -27.20 13.44
CA ILE A 418 11.43 -26.79 14.15
C ILE A 418 11.47 -27.55 15.48
N ASP A 419 12.57 -28.24 15.74
CA ASP A 419 12.88 -28.79 17.05
C ASP A 419 13.26 -27.65 18.01
N VAL A 420 12.54 -27.56 19.13
CA VAL A 420 12.68 -26.45 20.09
C VAL A 420 13.89 -26.65 20.98
N ASP A 421 14.13 -27.87 21.43
CA ASP A 421 15.21 -28.18 22.37
C ASP A 421 16.55 -28.18 21.64
N GLN A 422 16.58 -28.60 20.37
CA GLN A 422 17.71 -28.33 19.48
C GLN A 422 18.00 -26.83 19.40
N VAL A 423 17.01 -25.99 19.07
CA VAL A 423 17.21 -24.53 18.93
C VAL A 423 17.63 -23.86 20.24
N ARG A 424 17.18 -24.37 21.40
CA ARG A 424 17.60 -23.90 22.73
C ARG A 424 19.01 -24.34 23.13
N ALA A 425 19.56 -25.38 22.51
CA ALA A 425 20.92 -25.87 22.76
C ALA A 425 22.00 -25.18 21.89
N LEU A 426 21.61 -24.46 20.84
CA LEU A 426 22.54 -23.75 19.94
C LEU A 426 23.12 -22.48 20.60
N SER A 427 24.38 -22.17 20.29
CA SER A 427 24.97 -20.85 20.58
C SER A 427 24.18 -19.76 19.84
N VAL A 428 23.64 -18.80 20.60
CA VAL A 428 22.93 -17.66 19.98
C VAL A 428 23.87 -16.87 19.08
N ASP A 429 25.10 -16.62 19.55
CA ASP A 429 26.06 -15.76 18.87
C ASP A 429 26.68 -16.45 17.63
N ASP A 430 27.00 -17.75 17.73
CA ASP A 430 27.77 -18.46 16.71
C ASP A 430 26.90 -19.25 15.72
N GLU A 431 25.78 -19.82 16.18
CA GLU A 431 24.97 -20.76 15.38
C GLU A 431 23.62 -20.15 14.96
N ILE A 432 22.90 -19.47 15.86
CA ILE A 432 21.66 -18.76 15.50
C ILE A 432 21.98 -17.52 14.64
N LEU A 433 22.97 -16.73 15.07
CA LEU A 433 23.38 -15.50 14.41
C LEU A 433 24.59 -15.68 13.46
N GLY A 434 25.07 -16.91 13.25
CA GLY A 434 26.21 -17.22 12.38
C GLY A 434 26.04 -16.75 10.92
N ASP A 435 24.85 -16.91 10.34
CA ASP A 435 24.51 -16.38 9.01
C ASP A 435 24.61 -14.85 8.95
N LEU A 436 24.04 -14.16 9.95
CA LEU A 436 24.10 -12.70 10.08
C LEU A 436 25.56 -12.23 10.24
N ARG A 437 26.32 -12.85 11.14
CA ARG A 437 27.74 -12.55 11.38
C ARG A 437 28.55 -12.73 10.09
N THR A 438 28.29 -13.79 9.33
CA THR A 438 28.90 -14.04 8.01
C THR A 438 28.52 -12.94 7.01
N ALA A 439 27.24 -12.59 6.90
CA ALA A 439 26.73 -11.58 5.96
C ALA A 439 27.22 -10.16 6.27
N LEU A 440 27.49 -9.84 7.54
CA LEU A 440 28.11 -8.58 7.98
C LEU A 440 29.61 -8.56 7.68
N SER A 441 30.36 -9.60 8.04
CA SER A 441 31.80 -9.71 7.76
C SER A 441 32.10 -9.60 6.27
N GLN A 442 31.31 -10.25 5.41
CA GLN A 442 31.46 -10.14 3.95
C GLN A 442 31.31 -8.70 3.43
N ARG A 443 30.47 -7.86 4.04
CA ARG A 443 30.32 -6.44 3.64
C ARG A 443 31.53 -5.59 4.02
N VAL A 444 32.16 -5.87 5.16
CA VAL A 444 33.39 -5.19 5.57
C VAL A 444 34.47 -5.44 4.50
N SER A 445 34.70 -6.71 4.14
CA SER A 445 35.68 -7.08 3.09
C SER A 445 35.38 -6.42 1.73
N HIS A 446 34.12 -6.40 1.29
CA HIS A 446 33.73 -5.75 0.02
C HIS A 446 33.94 -4.23 0.06
N ARG A 447 33.56 -3.55 1.16
CA ARG A 447 33.77 -2.11 1.30
C ARG A 447 35.26 -1.77 1.30
N SER A 448 36.09 -2.51 2.02
CA SER A 448 37.56 -2.36 2.02
C SER A 448 38.21 -2.60 0.66
N ALA A 449 37.65 -3.46 -0.19
CA ALA A 449 38.13 -3.67 -1.56
C ALA A 449 37.71 -2.54 -2.52
N SER A 450 36.57 -1.90 -2.28
CA SER A 450 36.04 -0.80 -3.11
C SER A 450 36.60 0.59 -2.76
N ALA A 451 37.14 0.76 -1.55
CA ALA A 451 37.61 2.04 -1.04
C ALA A 451 39.14 2.09 -0.95
N GLY A 452 39.77 2.70 -1.97
CA GLY A 452 41.19 3.06 -1.94
C GLY A 452 41.47 4.22 -0.98
N GLY A 453 41.22 4.03 0.33
CA GLY A 453 41.31 5.07 1.34
C GLY A 453 40.90 4.61 2.75
N PHE A 454 41.88 4.15 3.51
CA PHE A 454 42.02 4.33 4.98
C PHE A 454 40.77 4.14 5.88
N ASP A 455 40.46 2.89 6.28
CA ASP A 455 39.74 2.63 7.55
C ASP A 455 39.95 1.19 8.11
N GLY A 456 41.20 0.69 8.06
CA GLY A 456 41.50 -0.72 8.37
C GLY A 456 41.53 -1.10 9.86
N GLU A 457 41.70 -0.13 10.77
CA GLU A 457 42.09 -0.43 12.16
C GLU A 457 40.91 -0.56 13.15
N ARG A 458 39.69 -0.17 12.77
CA ARG A 458 38.55 -0.11 13.72
C ARG A 458 37.67 -1.36 13.85
N LEU A 459 37.94 -2.42 13.07
CA LEU A 459 37.19 -3.70 13.14
C LEU A 459 38.03 -4.90 13.63
N GLY A 460 39.36 -4.80 13.64
CA GLY A 460 40.23 -5.91 14.07
C GLY A 460 40.18 -6.23 15.58
N ALA A 461 39.74 -5.29 16.41
CA ALA A 461 39.83 -5.38 17.87
C ALA A 461 38.75 -6.25 18.55
N VAL A 462 37.76 -6.77 17.81
CA VAL A 462 36.62 -7.52 18.37
C VAL A 462 36.58 -8.99 17.91
N LEU A 463 37.36 -9.36 16.88
CA LEU A 463 37.33 -10.70 16.26
C LEU A 463 38.62 -11.51 16.42
N ASN A 464 39.73 -10.91 16.84
CA ASN A 464 41.00 -11.61 17.04
C ASN A 464 41.13 -12.21 18.45
N ASN A 465 40.44 -13.34 18.70
CA ASN A 465 40.80 -14.23 19.81
C ASN A 465 40.62 -15.73 19.49
N ALA A 466 40.88 -16.11 18.23
CA ALA A 466 41.12 -17.50 17.82
C ALA A 466 42.07 -17.53 16.60
N SER A 467 42.91 -18.57 16.51
CA SER A 467 43.79 -18.88 15.38
C SER A 467 43.06 -18.99 14.03
N GLY A 468 43.64 -18.69 12.87
CA GLY A 468 45.05 -18.41 12.55
C GLY A 468 45.57 -19.35 11.45
N GLY A 469 45.79 -18.83 10.22
CA GLY A 469 46.25 -19.59 9.05
C GLY A 469 46.08 -18.78 7.75
N ALA A 470 46.87 -19.05 6.71
CA ALA A 470 46.95 -18.20 5.51
C ALA A 470 47.12 -18.97 4.19
N SER A 471 46.58 -18.42 3.09
CA SER A 471 46.90 -18.77 1.69
C SER A 471 46.46 -17.65 0.72
N GLN A 472 46.79 -17.75 -0.58
CA GLN A 472 46.86 -16.62 -1.53
C GLN A 472 46.18 -16.89 -2.91
N GLN A 473 45.94 -15.80 -3.66
CA GLN A 473 45.69 -15.70 -5.13
C GLN A 473 44.35 -16.29 -5.65
N GLY A 474 43.77 -15.87 -6.78
CA GLY A 474 44.12 -14.83 -7.78
C GLY A 474 42.88 -14.35 -8.59
N GLY A 475 43.02 -13.43 -9.55
CA GLY A 475 41.88 -12.69 -10.18
C GLY A 475 41.75 -12.74 -11.73
N GLN A 476 41.21 -11.66 -12.34
CA GLN A 476 40.63 -11.51 -13.72
C GLN A 476 39.14 -11.98 -13.82
N GLY A 477 38.24 -11.52 -14.71
CA GLY A 477 38.26 -10.53 -15.82
C GLY A 477 37.35 -11.01 -17.00
N VAL A 478 36.71 -10.22 -17.90
CA VAL A 478 36.45 -8.77 -18.14
C VAL A 478 35.18 -8.65 -19.05
N GLY A 479 34.24 -7.71 -18.83
CA GLY A 479 33.99 -6.60 -19.79
C GLY A 479 32.51 -6.25 -20.08
N ASP A 480 32.26 -5.06 -20.68
CA ASP A 480 30.95 -4.38 -20.82
C ASP A 480 30.33 -4.39 -22.25
N GLY A 481 29.09 -3.88 -22.38
CA GLY A 481 28.42 -3.59 -23.68
C GLY A 481 27.22 -2.61 -23.59
N HIS A 482 27.03 -1.76 -24.60
CA HIS A 482 25.98 -0.70 -24.69
C HIS A 482 25.27 -0.70 -26.07
N ALA A 483 24.00 -0.28 -26.14
CA ALA A 483 23.26 0.01 -27.41
C ALA A 483 21.97 0.86 -27.22
N SER A 484 21.37 1.35 -28.33
CA SER A 484 20.14 2.17 -28.43
C SER A 484 19.43 1.93 -29.80
N GLY A 485 18.28 2.51 -30.18
CA GLY A 485 17.39 3.53 -29.57
C GLY A 485 16.20 3.91 -30.49
N ASP A 486 15.58 5.08 -30.23
CA ASP A 486 14.53 5.77 -31.03
C ASP A 486 13.13 5.11 -31.24
N GLY A 487 12.15 5.87 -31.76
CA GLY A 487 10.75 5.43 -31.93
C GLY A 487 9.86 6.30 -32.85
N GLN A 488 8.72 5.74 -33.28
CA GLN A 488 7.79 6.34 -34.26
C GLN A 488 6.30 6.11 -33.93
N LYS A 489 5.40 6.88 -34.59
CA LYS A 489 3.94 6.68 -34.58
C LYS A 489 3.51 5.79 -35.76
N ARG A 490 2.48 4.95 -35.58
CA ARG A 490 1.75 4.26 -36.65
C ARG A 490 0.26 4.57 -36.58
N ALA A 491 -0.38 4.81 -37.72
CA ALA A 491 -1.82 4.71 -37.82
C ALA A 491 -2.25 3.23 -37.95
N THR A 492 -3.41 2.88 -37.44
CA THR A 492 -4.05 1.57 -37.56
C THR A 492 -5.05 1.58 -38.72
N ASP A 493 -5.05 0.51 -39.53
CA ASP A 493 -5.94 0.39 -40.69
C ASP A 493 -7.44 0.35 -40.34
N ASN A 494 -8.27 0.63 -41.35
CA ASN A 494 -9.71 0.87 -41.20
C ASN A 494 -10.47 -0.32 -40.58
N SER A 495 -10.70 -0.29 -39.26
CA SER A 495 -11.49 -1.27 -38.51
C SER A 495 -12.37 -0.59 -37.45
N PRO A 496 -13.68 -0.94 -37.34
CA PRO A 496 -14.54 -0.53 -36.24
C PRO A 496 -14.32 -1.37 -34.96
N GLN A 497 -13.43 -2.36 -34.99
CA GLN A 497 -12.91 -3.05 -33.80
C GLN A 497 -11.53 -2.47 -33.48
N PRO A 498 -11.42 -1.45 -32.60
CA PRO A 498 -10.12 -0.94 -32.20
C PRO A 498 -9.39 -1.96 -31.30
N GLU A 499 -8.07 -2.02 -31.45
CA GLU A 499 -7.16 -2.92 -30.73
C GLU A 499 -7.40 -2.94 -29.21
N TRP A 500 -7.57 -1.76 -28.60
CA TRP A 500 -7.84 -1.63 -27.15
C TRP A 500 -9.10 -2.38 -26.71
N LYS A 501 -10.14 -2.47 -27.56
CA LYS A 501 -11.40 -3.15 -27.24
C LYS A 501 -11.20 -4.67 -27.24
N GLN A 502 -10.46 -5.19 -28.22
CA GLN A 502 -10.12 -6.61 -28.30
C GLN A 502 -9.28 -7.02 -27.08
N LEU A 503 -8.23 -6.25 -26.78
CA LEU A 503 -7.35 -6.48 -25.65
C LEU A 503 -8.12 -6.46 -24.31
N LEU A 504 -9.05 -5.52 -24.13
CA LEU A 504 -9.93 -5.42 -22.96
C LEU A 504 -10.89 -6.62 -22.85
N ALA A 505 -11.53 -7.03 -23.95
CA ALA A 505 -12.44 -8.17 -23.98
C ALA A 505 -11.73 -9.49 -23.62
N THR A 506 -10.59 -9.77 -24.25
CA THR A 506 -9.76 -10.95 -23.96
C THR A 506 -9.28 -10.95 -22.51
N SER A 507 -8.73 -9.82 -22.04
CA SER A 507 -8.24 -9.70 -20.66
C SER A 507 -9.33 -9.95 -19.62
N VAL A 508 -10.56 -9.48 -19.86
CA VAL A 508 -11.72 -9.79 -19.03
C VAL A 508 -12.06 -11.28 -19.11
N SER A 509 -12.19 -11.84 -20.32
CA SER A 509 -12.59 -13.24 -20.56
C SER A 509 -11.68 -14.26 -19.87
N ASP A 510 -10.36 -14.08 -20.01
CA ASP A 510 -9.38 -15.04 -19.52
C ASP A 510 -9.32 -15.08 -17.99
N ASN A 511 -9.55 -13.94 -17.32
CA ASN A 511 -9.28 -13.76 -15.90
C ASN A 511 -10.52 -13.66 -14.99
N ILE A 512 -11.73 -13.48 -15.54
CA ILE A 512 -13.01 -13.36 -14.79
C ILE A 512 -13.30 -14.50 -13.81
N LYS A 513 -12.72 -15.69 -14.04
CA LYS A 513 -12.89 -16.89 -13.20
C LYS A 513 -12.15 -16.74 -11.87
N ASP A 514 -10.95 -16.18 -11.90
CA ASP A 514 -10.04 -16.08 -10.75
C ASP A 514 -10.05 -14.67 -10.12
N GLU A 515 -10.20 -13.62 -10.93
CA GLU A 515 -10.20 -12.21 -10.50
C GLU A 515 -11.56 -11.54 -10.73
N LYS A 516 -12.57 -11.87 -9.91
CA LYS A 516 -13.93 -11.30 -10.06
C LYS A 516 -14.01 -9.76 -9.93
N SER A 517 -12.97 -9.11 -9.41
CA SER A 517 -12.83 -7.65 -9.40
C SER A 517 -12.63 -7.04 -10.79
N ILE A 518 -12.19 -7.81 -11.78
CA ILE A 518 -11.95 -7.36 -13.16
C ILE A 518 -13.19 -6.75 -13.84
N LEU A 519 -14.39 -7.11 -13.37
CA LEU A 519 -15.66 -6.55 -13.84
C LEU A 519 -15.99 -5.16 -13.28
N TYR A 520 -15.18 -4.60 -12.37
CA TYR A 520 -15.48 -3.37 -11.66
C TYR A 520 -14.51 -2.25 -12.04
N TYR A 521 -15.02 -1.21 -12.69
CA TYR A 521 -14.24 -0.02 -13.03
C TYR A 521 -14.73 1.20 -12.25
N ALA A 522 -13.82 2.14 -12.00
CA ALA A 522 -14.18 3.43 -11.42
C ALA A 522 -14.76 4.31 -12.53
N PHE A 523 -15.98 4.79 -12.33
CA PHE A 523 -16.77 5.53 -13.32
C PHE A 523 -17.07 6.93 -12.78
N SER A 524 -16.43 7.95 -13.35
CA SER A 524 -16.62 9.35 -12.99
C SER A 524 -17.58 10.06 -13.94
N THR A 525 -18.32 11.04 -13.43
CA THR A 525 -19.00 12.09 -14.21
C THR A 525 -18.95 13.39 -13.44
N VAL A 526 -19.25 14.51 -14.10
CA VAL A 526 -19.35 15.82 -13.46
C VAL A 526 -20.82 16.24 -13.42
N GLU A 527 -21.32 16.52 -12.21
CA GLU A 527 -22.60 17.20 -12.02
C GLU A 527 -22.38 18.71 -12.31
N PRO A 528 -23.17 19.33 -13.19
CA PRO A 528 -22.98 20.72 -13.58
C PRO A 528 -23.34 21.67 -12.43
N PRO A 529 -22.86 22.93 -12.48
CA PRO A 529 -23.29 23.96 -11.55
C PRO A 529 -24.82 24.12 -11.52
N SER A 530 -25.41 24.11 -10.32
CA SER A 530 -26.83 24.45 -10.09
C SER A 530 -27.12 25.94 -10.26
N SER A 531 -26.09 26.79 -10.20
CA SER A 531 -26.14 28.23 -10.40
C SER A 531 -24.81 28.74 -10.95
N VAL A 532 -24.74 30.00 -11.40
CA VAL A 532 -23.48 30.65 -11.82
C VAL A 532 -22.47 30.87 -10.69
N HIS A 533 -22.83 30.55 -9.44
CA HIS A 533 -21.96 30.64 -8.26
C HIS A 533 -21.53 29.25 -7.73
N ASP A 534 -22.08 28.16 -8.26
CA ASP A 534 -21.69 26.80 -7.89
C ASP A 534 -20.44 26.34 -8.66
N ALA A 535 -19.54 25.63 -7.99
CA ALA A 535 -18.54 24.82 -8.67
C ALA A 535 -19.20 23.53 -9.22
N ALA A 536 -18.75 23.05 -10.37
CA ALA A 536 -19.16 21.76 -10.91
C ALA A 536 -18.64 20.62 -9.99
N LYS A 537 -19.49 19.65 -9.68
CA LYS A 537 -19.24 18.66 -8.62
C LYS A 537 -18.80 17.31 -9.25
N PRO A 538 -17.54 16.86 -9.06
CA PRO A 538 -17.09 15.58 -9.62
C PRO A 538 -17.58 14.41 -8.76
N HIS A 539 -18.22 13.43 -9.38
CA HIS A 539 -18.72 12.22 -8.72
C HIS A 539 -18.04 10.98 -9.28
N VAL A 540 -17.51 10.12 -8.40
CA VAL A 540 -16.88 8.84 -8.76
C VAL A 540 -17.55 7.70 -8.00
N ARG A 541 -17.89 6.63 -8.71
CA ARG A 541 -18.40 5.38 -8.12
C ARG A 541 -17.87 4.18 -8.90
N TYR A 542 -17.76 3.03 -8.25
CA TYR A 542 -17.49 1.77 -8.95
C TYR A 542 -18.79 1.22 -9.55
N VAL A 543 -18.72 0.74 -10.79
CA VAL A 543 -19.86 0.12 -11.49
C VAL A 543 -19.44 -1.20 -12.13
N VAL A 544 -20.41 -2.07 -12.39
CA VAL A 544 -20.16 -3.40 -12.99
C VAL A 544 -20.23 -3.29 -14.51
N HIS A 545 -19.16 -3.69 -15.19
CA HIS A 545 -19.13 -3.90 -16.63
C HIS A 545 -20.08 -5.04 -17.03
N ARG A 546 -20.97 -4.79 -18.00
CA ARG A 546 -21.93 -5.78 -18.51
C ARG A 546 -21.60 -6.33 -19.90
N GLY A 547 -20.52 -5.85 -20.49
CA GLY A 547 -20.10 -6.18 -21.85
C GLY A 547 -19.97 -4.96 -22.73
N PHE A 548 -19.71 -5.22 -24.00
CA PHE A 548 -19.90 -4.23 -25.06
C PHE A 548 -21.26 -4.44 -25.73
N VAL A 549 -21.74 -3.42 -26.45
CA VAL A 549 -22.99 -3.49 -27.23
C VAL A 549 -22.92 -4.70 -28.18
N ASN A 550 -23.94 -5.56 -28.11
CA ASN A 550 -24.08 -6.80 -28.87
C ASN A 550 -22.90 -7.80 -28.72
N GLU A 551 -22.19 -7.78 -27.59
CA GLU A 551 -21.14 -8.77 -27.28
C GLU A 551 -21.72 -10.18 -27.01
N GLN A 552 -21.17 -11.20 -27.67
CA GLN A 552 -21.38 -12.61 -27.39
C GLN A 552 -20.53 -13.06 -26.18
N ARG A 553 -21.05 -13.93 -25.30
CA ARG A 553 -20.33 -14.42 -24.12
C ARG A 553 -20.49 -15.93 -23.92
N ASP A 554 -19.42 -16.57 -23.42
CA ASP A 554 -19.43 -17.97 -22.99
C ASP A 554 -20.48 -18.21 -21.89
N GLY A 555 -21.58 -18.87 -22.25
CA GLY A 555 -22.74 -19.04 -21.39
C GLY A 555 -24.07 -19.05 -22.15
N ASP A 556 -24.11 -18.49 -23.36
CA ASP A 556 -25.28 -18.48 -24.25
C ASP A 556 -25.52 -19.90 -24.85
N ARG A 557 -25.94 -20.84 -23.99
CA ARG A 557 -26.28 -22.23 -24.34
C ARG A 557 -27.58 -22.28 -25.17
N PRO A 558 -27.76 -23.31 -26.04
CA PRO A 558 -29.07 -23.60 -26.64
C PRO A 558 -30.15 -23.76 -25.56
N GLY A 559 -31.27 -23.06 -25.72
CA GLY A 559 -32.34 -22.98 -24.71
C GLY A 559 -32.19 -21.87 -23.66
N GLY A 560 -31.13 -21.05 -23.74
CA GLY A 560 -31.02 -19.80 -23.00
C GLY A 560 -31.78 -18.64 -23.65
N ILE A 561 -31.89 -17.52 -22.92
CA ILE A 561 -32.45 -16.25 -23.42
C ILE A 561 -31.62 -15.76 -24.62
N ALA A 562 -32.30 -15.12 -25.58
CA ALA A 562 -31.83 -14.90 -26.95
C ALA A 562 -30.34 -14.49 -27.04
N PRO A 563 -29.55 -15.15 -27.92
CA PRO A 563 -28.17 -14.79 -28.15
C PRO A 563 -28.05 -13.37 -28.74
N HIS A 564 -26.82 -12.86 -28.78
CA HIS A 564 -26.46 -11.67 -29.56
C HIS A 564 -27.10 -11.68 -30.96
N ASN A 565 -27.47 -10.51 -31.48
CA ASN A 565 -28.10 -10.40 -32.78
C ASN A 565 -27.04 -10.61 -33.88
N ALA A 566 -27.07 -11.78 -34.52
CA ALA A 566 -26.10 -12.19 -35.54
C ALA A 566 -26.10 -11.33 -36.82
N SER A 567 -27.15 -10.52 -37.07
CA SER A 567 -27.14 -9.51 -38.15
C SER A 567 -26.20 -8.33 -37.88
N PHE A 568 -25.64 -8.24 -36.67
CA PHE A 568 -24.75 -7.18 -36.22
C PHE A 568 -23.49 -7.74 -35.57
N GLY A 569 -22.37 -7.05 -35.74
CA GLY A 569 -21.18 -7.27 -34.92
C GLY A 569 -21.35 -6.70 -33.50
N SER A 570 -20.26 -6.63 -32.74
CA SER A 570 -20.23 -5.94 -31.45
C SER A 570 -19.55 -4.58 -31.57
N SER A 571 -20.17 -3.50 -31.09
CA SER A 571 -19.55 -2.16 -31.09
C SER A 571 -18.52 -2.01 -29.94
N PRO A 572 -17.61 -1.02 -29.93
CA PRO A 572 -16.74 -0.73 -28.77
C PRO A 572 -17.43 0.07 -27.65
N CYS A 573 -18.71 0.45 -27.79
CA CYS A 573 -19.46 1.11 -26.72
C CYS A 573 -19.66 0.17 -25.53
N LEU A 574 -19.42 0.67 -24.31
CA LEU A 574 -19.41 -0.13 -23.08
C LEU A 574 -20.77 -0.12 -22.39
N LEU A 575 -21.16 -1.25 -21.80
CA LEU A 575 -22.39 -1.40 -21.04
C LEU A 575 -22.15 -1.40 -19.52
N THR A 576 -22.99 -0.67 -18.81
CA THR A 576 -23.26 -0.85 -17.36
C THR A 576 -24.74 -0.64 -17.08
N THR A 577 -25.16 -0.64 -15.81
CA THR A 577 -26.57 -0.73 -15.40
C THR A 577 -26.90 0.16 -14.21
N THR A 578 -28.08 0.75 -14.21
CA THR A 578 -28.56 1.60 -13.12
C THR A 578 -30.04 1.38 -12.81
N ASP A 579 -30.43 1.76 -11.60
CA ASP A 579 -31.81 2.15 -11.32
C ASP A 579 -32.05 3.53 -11.99
N VAL A 580 -33.20 3.73 -12.63
CA VAL A 580 -33.54 4.98 -13.33
C VAL A 580 -33.92 6.12 -12.37
N ARG A 581 -34.31 5.78 -11.13
CA ARG A 581 -34.86 6.72 -10.13
C ARG A 581 -33.80 7.42 -9.28
N THR A 582 -32.59 6.86 -9.19
CA THR A 582 -31.56 7.36 -8.27
C THR A 582 -30.97 8.70 -8.75
N PRO A 583 -30.68 9.68 -7.85
CA PRO A 583 -30.20 11.01 -8.23
C PRO A 583 -29.01 11.03 -9.18
N LYS A 584 -28.12 10.02 -9.13
CA LYS A 584 -26.98 9.93 -10.04
C LYS A 584 -27.38 9.92 -11.52
N VAL A 585 -28.61 9.53 -11.88
CA VAL A 585 -29.09 9.56 -13.28
C VAL A 585 -29.09 10.98 -13.83
N GLN A 586 -29.41 11.98 -13.01
CA GLN A 586 -29.28 13.39 -13.38
C GLN A 586 -27.82 13.72 -13.75
N GLN A 587 -26.85 13.17 -13.01
CA GLN A 587 -25.39 13.28 -13.27
C GLN A 587 -24.88 12.45 -14.47
N LEU A 588 -25.74 11.65 -15.12
CA LEU A 588 -25.44 10.92 -16.36
C LEU A 588 -26.11 11.58 -17.57
N THR A 589 -27.25 12.25 -17.37
CA THR A 589 -28.00 12.97 -18.43
C THR A 589 -27.71 14.48 -18.46
N SER A 590 -26.95 14.99 -17.50
CA SER A 590 -26.56 16.40 -17.40
C SER A 590 -25.60 16.81 -18.52
N GLN A 591 -25.98 17.84 -19.26
CA GLN A 591 -25.24 18.31 -20.44
C GLN A 591 -23.91 18.97 -20.04
N SER A 592 -22.86 18.68 -20.80
CA SER A 592 -21.59 19.44 -20.78
C SER A 592 -21.58 20.43 -21.93
N SER A 593 -21.34 21.70 -21.67
CA SER A 593 -21.27 22.76 -22.69
C SER A 593 -19.95 22.79 -23.48
N LEU A 594 -19.03 21.85 -23.23
CA LEU A 594 -17.64 21.89 -23.70
C LEU A 594 -17.38 21.17 -25.02
N ARG A 595 -18.35 20.39 -25.53
CA ARG A 595 -18.31 19.81 -26.88
C ARG A 595 -19.69 19.92 -27.52
N ALA A 596 -19.72 20.35 -28.78
CA ALA A 596 -20.89 20.16 -29.61
C ALA A 596 -21.11 18.65 -29.79
N HIS A 597 -22.28 18.15 -29.39
CA HIS A 597 -22.71 16.79 -29.70
C HIS A 597 -22.94 16.63 -31.22
N GLY A 598 -23.20 15.40 -31.68
CA GLY A 598 -23.26 15.08 -33.10
C GLY A 598 -24.30 15.90 -33.89
N PRO A 599 -24.20 15.94 -35.23
CA PRO A 599 -25.22 16.55 -36.11
C PRO A 599 -26.60 15.88 -36.00
N ASP A 600 -26.66 14.72 -35.33
CA ASP A 600 -27.86 14.00 -34.88
C ASP A 600 -28.64 14.69 -33.73
N GLY A 601 -28.07 15.71 -33.08
CA GLY A 601 -28.70 16.42 -31.95
C GLY A 601 -28.76 15.62 -30.64
N SER A 602 -28.03 14.49 -30.57
CA SER A 602 -27.95 13.62 -29.39
C SER A 602 -27.44 14.32 -28.14
N ARG A 603 -27.75 13.79 -26.95
CA ARG A 603 -27.36 14.37 -25.67
C ARG A 603 -26.88 13.30 -24.69
N GLY A 604 -25.81 13.57 -23.98
CA GLY A 604 -25.22 12.67 -22.98
C GLY A 604 -24.27 13.42 -22.05
N GLY A 605 -24.05 12.88 -20.84
CA GLY A 605 -23.07 13.43 -19.90
C GLY A 605 -21.63 13.06 -20.26
N GLU A 606 -20.67 13.85 -19.83
CA GLU A 606 -19.23 13.51 -19.95
C GLU A 606 -18.79 12.58 -18.81
N CYS A 607 -18.02 11.54 -19.15
CA CYS A 607 -17.50 10.56 -18.17
C CYS A 607 -16.02 10.20 -18.43
N GLU A 608 -15.32 9.83 -17.36
CA GLU A 608 -14.11 9.02 -17.48
C GLU A 608 -14.28 7.69 -16.73
N ILE A 609 -13.88 6.60 -17.39
CA ILE A 609 -13.66 5.31 -16.76
C ILE A 609 -12.17 5.18 -16.47
N ALA A 610 -11.82 4.80 -15.23
CA ALA A 610 -10.52 4.26 -14.89
C ALA A 610 -10.67 2.78 -14.54
N TRP A 611 -10.12 1.91 -15.40
CA TRP A 611 -10.19 0.46 -15.27
C TRP A 611 -8.77 -0.10 -15.16
N TRP A 612 -8.50 -0.80 -14.07
CA TRP A 612 -7.26 -1.53 -13.84
C TRP A 612 -7.56 -3.03 -13.91
N ILE A 613 -6.70 -3.77 -14.58
CA ILE A 613 -6.75 -5.23 -14.69
C ILE A 613 -5.42 -5.77 -14.16
N GLU A 614 -5.44 -6.28 -12.92
CA GLU A 614 -4.20 -6.67 -12.21
C GLU A 614 -3.56 -7.90 -12.86
N SER A 615 -4.37 -8.86 -13.31
CA SER A 615 -3.91 -10.10 -13.97
C SER A 615 -3.16 -9.87 -15.29
N ALA A 616 -3.61 -8.91 -16.09
CA ALA A 616 -3.05 -8.60 -17.42
C ALA A 616 -2.09 -7.40 -17.40
N GLN A 617 -1.88 -6.77 -16.24
CA GLN A 617 -1.07 -5.55 -16.08
C GLN A 617 -1.52 -4.38 -16.99
N LEU A 618 -2.83 -4.27 -17.25
CA LEU A 618 -3.40 -3.25 -18.14
C LEU A 618 -4.15 -2.18 -17.35
N GLN A 619 -3.87 -0.92 -17.66
CA GLN A 619 -4.67 0.23 -17.23
C GLN A 619 -5.32 0.90 -18.44
N PHE A 620 -6.65 0.94 -18.46
CA PHE A 620 -7.42 1.73 -19.42
C PHE A 620 -7.96 2.97 -18.71
N ARG A 621 -7.68 4.16 -19.26
CA ARG A 621 -8.51 5.35 -19.02
C ARG A 621 -9.32 5.66 -20.27
N ILE A 622 -10.64 5.57 -20.15
CA ILE A 622 -11.57 5.76 -21.27
C ILE A 622 -12.36 7.04 -21.01
N SER A 623 -12.18 8.06 -21.83
CA SER A 623 -13.00 9.28 -21.83
C SER A 623 -14.11 9.12 -22.87
N GLY A 624 -15.36 9.42 -22.51
CA GLY A 624 -16.52 9.15 -23.35
C GLY A 624 -17.79 9.88 -22.92
N THR A 625 -18.83 9.83 -23.76
CA THR A 625 -20.17 10.31 -23.41
C THR A 625 -21.04 9.17 -22.89
N VAL A 626 -21.85 9.43 -21.87
CA VAL A 626 -22.78 8.45 -21.28
C VAL A 626 -24.23 8.75 -21.67
N HIS A 627 -24.94 7.71 -22.07
CA HIS A 627 -26.35 7.73 -22.44
C HIS A 627 -27.11 6.68 -21.63
N VAL A 628 -28.36 6.98 -21.25
CA VAL A 628 -29.20 6.12 -20.40
C VAL A 628 -30.41 5.63 -21.18
N LEU A 629 -30.58 4.31 -21.27
CA LEU A 629 -31.71 3.66 -21.95
C LEU A 629 -32.65 3.04 -20.88
N PRO A 630 -33.72 3.75 -20.49
CA PRO A 630 -34.77 3.23 -19.62
C PRO A 630 -35.79 2.38 -20.40
N THR A 631 -36.73 1.79 -19.67
CA THR A 631 -37.88 1.08 -20.25
C THR A 631 -38.72 1.96 -21.21
N PRO A 632 -39.39 1.40 -22.24
CA PRO A 632 -40.30 2.14 -23.11
C PRO A 632 -41.30 3.02 -22.38
N GLY A 633 -41.60 4.19 -22.95
CA GLY A 633 -42.50 5.20 -22.35
C GLY A 633 -41.88 6.09 -21.27
N HIS A 634 -40.67 5.78 -20.76
CA HIS A 634 -40.01 6.64 -19.77
C HIS A 634 -39.45 7.94 -20.41
N PRO A 635 -39.66 9.15 -19.83
CA PRO A 635 -39.32 10.42 -20.48
C PRO A 635 -37.87 10.57 -20.95
N LEU A 636 -36.87 10.08 -20.19
CA LEU A 636 -35.45 10.16 -20.58
C LEU A 636 -35.10 9.36 -21.85
N ARG A 637 -35.98 8.47 -22.32
CA ARG A 637 -35.73 7.62 -23.49
C ARG A 637 -35.51 8.42 -24.78
N SER A 638 -36.15 9.58 -24.92
CA SER A 638 -35.99 10.45 -26.09
C SER A 638 -34.60 11.09 -26.21
N LEU A 639 -33.77 11.00 -25.17
CA LEU A 639 -32.38 11.48 -25.18
C LEU A 639 -31.39 10.40 -25.66
N PHE A 640 -31.82 9.14 -25.78
CA PHE A 640 -30.95 8.03 -26.15
C PHE A 640 -30.76 7.95 -27.68
N PRO A 641 -29.52 8.03 -28.21
CA PRO A 641 -29.30 8.11 -29.65
C PRO A 641 -29.18 6.70 -30.28
N PHE A 642 -30.34 6.10 -30.53
CA PHE A 642 -30.50 4.71 -31.01
C PHE A 642 -29.63 4.36 -32.22
N GLU A 643 -29.68 5.15 -33.30
CA GLU A 643 -28.93 4.89 -34.53
C GLU A 643 -27.42 5.07 -34.32
N ARG A 644 -27.01 6.20 -33.73
CA ARG A 644 -25.61 6.57 -33.48
C ARG A 644 -24.81 5.49 -32.74
N LEU A 645 -25.43 4.87 -31.72
CA LEU A 645 -24.79 3.87 -30.86
C LEU A 645 -24.96 2.44 -31.40
N SER A 646 -25.78 2.24 -32.44
CA SER A 646 -26.05 0.90 -32.98
C SER A 646 -24.76 0.23 -33.46
N PRO A 647 -24.57 -1.07 -33.18
CA PRO A 647 -23.39 -1.80 -33.61
C PRO A 647 -23.26 -1.84 -35.14
N PRO A 648 -22.05 -2.07 -35.68
CA PRO A 648 -21.87 -2.27 -37.12
C PRO A 648 -22.62 -3.52 -37.58
N ARG A 649 -23.16 -3.52 -38.80
CA ARG A 649 -23.80 -4.71 -39.37
C ARG A 649 -22.78 -5.82 -39.64
N ALA A 650 -23.22 -7.07 -39.53
CA ALA A 650 -22.40 -8.22 -39.85
C ALA A 650 -22.18 -8.33 -41.38
N PRO A 651 -20.98 -8.72 -41.85
CA PRO A 651 -20.74 -8.95 -43.28
C PRO A 651 -21.73 -9.98 -43.85
N GLY A 652 -22.42 -9.62 -44.93
CA GLY A 652 -23.43 -10.48 -45.58
C GLY A 652 -24.82 -10.47 -44.94
N SER A 653 -25.09 -9.64 -43.92
CA SER A 653 -26.44 -9.52 -43.35
C SER A 653 -27.38 -8.70 -44.24
N GLU A 654 -28.32 -9.36 -44.91
CA GLU A 654 -29.37 -8.72 -45.74
C GLU A 654 -30.49 -8.02 -44.93
N ALA A 655 -30.58 -8.25 -43.61
CA ALA A 655 -31.63 -7.70 -42.77
C ALA A 655 -31.68 -6.16 -42.83
N ILE A 656 -32.84 -5.60 -43.18
CA ILE A 656 -33.04 -4.14 -43.35
C ILE A 656 -33.24 -3.44 -42.00
N ASP A 657 -33.64 -4.16 -40.95
CA ASP A 657 -34.09 -3.60 -39.67
C ASP A 657 -33.01 -2.89 -38.83
N ALA A 658 -33.47 -1.99 -37.95
CA ALA A 658 -32.64 -1.32 -36.96
C ALA A 658 -32.23 -2.25 -35.80
N PHE A 659 -31.20 -1.88 -35.05
CA PHE A 659 -30.77 -2.65 -33.89
C PHE A 659 -31.78 -2.56 -32.74
N ASP A 660 -32.28 -3.70 -32.27
CA ASP A 660 -33.30 -3.78 -31.22
C ASP A 660 -32.70 -3.55 -29.82
N TRP A 661 -32.63 -2.27 -29.47
CA TRP A 661 -32.16 -1.77 -28.18
C TRP A 661 -32.98 -2.24 -26.97
N ASP A 662 -34.27 -2.59 -27.14
CA ASP A 662 -35.08 -3.10 -26.03
C ASP A 662 -34.84 -4.59 -25.77
N LYS A 663 -34.59 -5.39 -26.82
CA LYS A 663 -34.03 -6.74 -26.67
C LYS A 663 -32.65 -6.69 -26.01
N GLU A 664 -31.77 -5.75 -26.38
CA GLU A 664 -30.46 -5.60 -25.73
C GLU A 664 -30.61 -5.19 -24.25
N ARG A 665 -31.50 -4.25 -23.92
CA ARG A 665 -31.82 -3.89 -22.53
C ARG A 665 -32.31 -5.10 -21.73
N LYS A 666 -33.22 -5.91 -22.29
CA LYS A 666 -33.72 -7.15 -21.64
C LYS A 666 -32.64 -8.21 -21.48
N ARG A 667 -31.85 -8.49 -22.53
CA ARG A 667 -30.72 -9.45 -22.49
C ARG A 667 -29.72 -9.17 -21.35
N ILE A 668 -29.54 -7.91 -20.94
CA ILE A 668 -28.73 -7.53 -19.78
C ILE A 668 -29.51 -7.62 -18.45
N PHE A 669 -30.80 -7.28 -18.42
CA PHE A 669 -31.67 -7.41 -17.23
C PHE A 669 -31.85 -8.87 -16.81
N ASP A 670 -32.15 -9.76 -17.75
CA ASP A 670 -32.46 -11.16 -17.46
C ASP A 670 -31.21 -11.96 -16.99
N LYS A 671 -30.00 -11.42 -17.24
CA LYS A 671 -28.72 -11.95 -16.78
C LYS A 671 -28.25 -11.37 -15.44
N LEU A 672 -29.07 -10.57 -14.75
CA LEU A 672 -28.77 -10.11 -13.39
C LEU A 672 -29.02 -11.20 -12.35
N ASN A 673 -28.36 -11.09 -11.19
CA ASN A 673 -28.52 -12.07 -10.11
C ASN A 673 -29.75 -11.74 -9.21
N PRO A 674 -30.29 -12.72 -8.46
CA PRO A 674 -31.51 -12.56 -7.67
C PRO A 674 -31.52 -11.34 -6.74
N GLY A 675 -30.45 -11.11 -5.98
CA GLY A 675 -30.33 -9.96 -5.07
C GLY A 675 -30.25 -8.60 -5.77
N LEU A 676 -29.76 -8.54 -7.01
CA LEU A 676 -29.73 -7.31 -7.79
C LEU A 676 -31.08 -7.05 -8.48
N LEU A 677 -31.76 -8.09 -8.99
CA LEU A 677 -33.15 -7.99 -9.47
C LEU A 677 -34.07 -7.42 -8.37
N ALA A 678 -33.96 -7.95 -7.15
CA ALA A 678 -34.69 -7.46 -5.98
C ALA A 678 -34.33 -6.01 -5.59
N SER A 679 -33.11 -5.56 -5.86
CA SER A 679 -32.65 -4.22 -5.45
C SER A 679 -33.44 -3.09 -6.12
N PHE A 680 -33.94 -3.28 -7.35
CA PHE A 680 -34.75 -2.29 -8.07
C PHE A 680 -36.19 -2.18 -7.53
N CYS A 681 -36.65 -3.13 -6.72
CA CYS A 681 -37.97 -3.08 -6.06
C CYS A 681 -37.96 -2.28 -4.75
N ARG A 682 -36.77 -2.00 -4.20
CA ARG A 682 -36.56 -1.24 -2.96
C ARG A 682 -36.85 0.26 -3.20
N PRO A 683 -36.93 1.09 -2.15
CA PRO A 683 -37.07 2.54 -2.32
C PRO A 683 -35.96 3.15 -3.18
N THR A 684 -36.23 4.33 -3.72
CA THR A 684 -35.29 5.07 -4.59
C THR A 684 -33.89 5.12 -3.97
N PRO A 685 -32.83 4.63 -4.65
CA PRO A 685 -31.50 4.58 -4.04
C PRO A 685 -30.97 5.97 -3.70
N GLY A 686 -30.84 6.24 -2.39
CA GLY A 686 -30.60 7.55 -1.79
C GLY A 686 -31.62 7.94 -0.71
N SER A 687 -32.80 7.30 -0.67
CA SER A 687 -33.79 7.46 0.41
C SER A 687 -33.30 6.88 1.74
N ALA A 688 -33.80 7.44 2.85
CA ALA A 688 -33.55 6.93 4.20
C ALA A 688 -34.09 5.50 4.39
N HIS A 689 -33.38 4.70 5.19
CA HIS A 689 -33.80 3.33 5.52
C HIS A 689 -34.68 3.33 6.79
N PRO A 690 -35.85 2.66 6.81
CA PRO A 690 -36.74 2.66 7.98
C PRO A 690 -36.10 1.97 9.19
N ASN A 691 -35.26 0.96 8.96
CA ASN A 691 -34.49 0.26 9.99
C ASN A 691 -33.05 0.81 10.15
N ALA A 692 -32.78 2.09 9.80
CA ALA A 692 -31.42 2.64 9.74
C ALA A 692 -30.61 2.42 11.04
N ASP A 693 -31.21 2.65 12.20
CA ASP A 693 -30.52 2.57 13.49
C ASP A 693 -30.11 1.12 13.83
N ARG A 694 -30.94 0.14 13.46
CA ARG A 694 -30.63 -1.30 13.62
C ARG A 694 -29.53 -1.76 12.65
N LEU A 695 -29.51 -1.22 11.43
CA LEU A 695 -28.51 -1.55 10.41
C LEU A 695 -27.13 -0.91 10.65
N GLN A 696 -26.95 -0.11 11.70
CA GLN A 696 -25.59 0.26 12.15
C GLN A 696 -24.83 -0.94 12.75
N GLN A 697 -25.54 -1.99 13.20
CA GLN A 697 -24.98 -3.12 13.92
C GLN A 697 -25.06 -4.46 13.15
N ALA A 698 -26.03 -4.62 12.24
CA ALA A 698 -26.24 -5.82 11.42
C ALA A 698 -25.93 -5.60 9.93
N LYS A 699 -25.73 -6.67 9.14
CA LYS A 699 -25.54 -6.54 7.68
C LYS A 699 -26.90 -6.51 6.97
N PRO A 700 -27.06 -5.85 5.80
CA PRO A 700 -28.36 -5.73 5.12
C PRO A 700 -29.04 -7.05 4.70
N LYS A 701 -28.29 -8.17 4.69
CA LYS A 701 -28.83 -9.52 4.43
C LYS A 701 -29.45 -10.18 5.68
N ASP A 702 -29.24 -9.59 6.85
CA ASP A 702 -29.68 -10.08 8.15
C ASP A 702 -30.94 -9.32 8.64
N ASP A 703 -31.41 -8.31 7.90
CA ASP A 703 -32.69 -7.62 8.14
C ASP A 703 -33.87 -8.42 7.57
N THR A 704 -34.22 -9.50 8.27
CA THR A 704 -35.42 -10.30 8.02
C THR A 704 -36.73 -9.56 8.37
N SER A 705 -36.65 -8.33 8.88
CA SER A 705 -37.79 -7.46 9.15
C SER A 705 -38.08 -6.44 8.03
N SER A 706 -37.30 -6.46 6.95
CA SER A 706 -37.47 -5.57 5.82
C SER A 706 -38.71 -5.93 4.98
N PRO A 707 -39.60 -4.98 4.64
CA PRO A 707 -40.80 -5.25 3.84
C PRO A 707 -40.52 -5.34 2.32
N TRP A 708 -39.29 -5.69 1.92
CA TRP A 708 -38.84 -5.73 0.53
C TRP A 708 -38.09 -7.01 0.23
N PRO A 709 -38.13 -7.52 -1.02
CA PRO A 709 -37.40 -8.73 -1.38
C PRO A 709 -35.89 -8.57 -1.15
N LEU A 710 -35.30 -9.57 -0.48
CA LEU A 710 -33.85 -9.75 -0.45
C LEU A 710 -33.33 -10.26 -1.80
N GLU A 711 -34.09 -11.15 -2.44
CA GLU A 711 -33.83 -11.77 -3.75
C GLU A 711 -35.15 -11.93 -4.53
N LEU A 712 -35.06 -12.03 -5.87
CA LEU A 712 -36.16 -12.37 -6.79
C LEU A 712 -35.71 -13.47 -7.76
N PRO A 713 -36.62 -14.34 -8.26
CA PRO A 713 -36.27 -15.34 -9.26
C PRO A 713 -35.78 -14.68 -10.56
N SER A 714 -35.09 -15.46 -11.40
CA SER A 714 -34.83 -15.05 -12.79
C SER A 714 -36.15 -14.89 -13.56
N PRO A 715 -36.26 -13.94 -14.49
CA PRO A 715 -37.44 -13.80 -15.34
C PRO A 715 -37.83 -15.12 -16.04
N GLY A 716 -39.12 -15.44 -16.05
CA GLY A 716 -39.65 -16.72 -16.54
C GLY A 716 -39.50 -17.90 -15.56
N LYS A 717 -39.24 -17.64 -14.28
CA LYS A 717 -39.19 -18.63 -13.18
C LYS A 717 -39.96 -18.18 -11.94
N GLU A 718 -41.02 -17.42 -12.14
CA GLU A 718 -41.88 -16.90 -11.09
C GLU A 718 -42.79 -18.00 -10.54
N GLU A 719 -42.81 -18.15 -9.21
CA GLU A 719 -43.61 -19.15 -8.50
C GLU A 719 -45.00 -18.62 -8.13
N ASN A 720 -45.20 -17.30 -8.17
CA ASN A 720 -46.46 -16.62 -7.86
C ASN A 720 -46.56 -15.22 -8.52
N GLU A 721 -47.79 -14.69 -8.56
CA GLU A 721 -48.11 -13.38 -9.16
C GLU A 721 -47.48 -12.19 -8.40
N GLU A 722 -47.09 -12.34 -7.13
CA GLU A 722 -46.38 -11.29 -6.39
C GLU A 722 -44.93 -11.14 -6.87
N GLN A 723 -44.19 -12.25 -6.98
CA GLN A 723 -42.82 -12.26 -7.56
C GLN A 723 -42.81 -11.67 -8.98
N LYS A 724 -43.80 -12.04 -9.79
CA LYS A 724 -44.01 -11.52 -11.15
C LYS A 724 -44.25 -10.01 -11.18
N ARG A 725 -45.20 -9.50 -10.36
CA ARG A 725 -45.43 -8.06 -10.19
C ARG A 725 -44.19 -7.31 -9.67
N MET A 726 -43.41 -7.93 -8.79
CA MET A 726 -42.13 -7.37 -8.32
C MET A 726 -41.09 -7.32 -9.45
N LEU A 727 -40.99 -8.34 -10.30
CA LEU A 727 -40.10 -8.36 -11.47
C LEU A 727 -40.50 -7.34 -12.54
N GLU A 728 -41.79 -7.17 -12.84
CA GLU A 728 -42.28 -6.09 -13.70
C GLU A 728 -41.88 -4.71 -13.16
N GLN A 729 -42.01 -4.49 -11.85
CA GLN A 729 -41.58 -3.25 -11.19
C GLN A 729 -40.04 -3.11 -11.12
N SER A 730 -39.30 -4.22 -11.10
CA SER A 730 -37.84 -4.26 -11.24
C SER A 730 -37.41 -3.83 -12.63
N GLU A 731 -37.98 -4.43 -13.68
CA GLU A 731 -37.69 -4.14 -15.10
C GLU A 731 -38.05 -2.69 -15.47
N LYS A 732 -39.10 -2.14 -14.86
CA LYS A 732 -39.52 -0.73 -15.01
C LYS A 732 -38.52 0.26 -14.40
N ASN A 733 -37.89 -0.11 -13.28
CA ASN A 733 -36.88 0.71 -12.61
C ASN A 733 -35.47 0.50 -13.18
N PHE A 734 -35.24 -0.57 -13.93
CA PHE A 734 -33.97 -0.87 -14.59
C PHE A 734 -33.73 -0.02 -15.85
N ALA A 735 -32.54 0.60 -15.92
CA ALA A 735 -32.02 1.24 -17.12
C ALA A 735 -30.63 0.69 -17.48
N LEU A 736 -30.43 0.45 -18.78
CA LEU A 736 -29.12 0.19 -19.36
C LEU A 736 -28.36 1.53 -19.48
N VAL A 737 -27.06 1.51 -19.24
CA VAL A 737 -26.18 2.67 -19.38
C VAL A 737 -25.14 2.33 -20.42
N VAL A 738 -25.08 3.14 -21.48
CA VAL A 738 -24.16 2.95 -22.61
C VAL A 738 -23.15 4.08 -22.60
N VAL A 739 -21.87 3.75 -22.64
CA VAL A 739 -20.76 4.71 -22.77
C VAL A 739 -20.22 4.64 -24.20
N GLU A 740 -20.25 5.78 -24.90
CA GLU A 740 -19.62 5.98 -26.19
C GLU A 740 -18.19 6.52 -25.96
N PRO A 741 -17.13 5.70 -26.10
CA PRO A 741 -15.76 6.14 -25.88
C PRO A 741 -15.27 6.99 -27.05
N TYR A 742 -14.71 8.17 -26.80
CA TYR A 742 -14.02 8.96 -27.84
C TYR A 742 -12.49 8.96 -27.67
N LYS A 743 -11.98 8.53 -26.52
CA LYS A 743 -10.55 8.43 -26.22
C LYS A 743 -10.27 7.27 -25.26
N VAL A 744 -9.21 6.52 -25.53
CA VAL A 744 -8.69 5.47 -24.65
C VAL A 744 -7.20 5.64 -24.48
N ASP A 745 -6.76 6.02 -23.29
CA ASP A 745 -5.36 6.03 -22.88
C ASP A 745 -5.06 4.67 -22.25
N LEU A 746 -4.48 3.76 -23.04
CA LEU A 746 -4.07 2.43 -22.60
C LEU A 746 -2.61 2.47 -22.14
N VAL A 747 -2.36 2.06 -20.90
CA VAL A 747 -1.04 1.65 -20.43
C VAL A 747 -1.02 0.13 -20.30
N ASN A 748 -0.09 -0.52 -20.98
CA ASN A 748 0.25 -1.93 -20.80
C ASN A 748 1.61 -2.00 -20.11
N LEU A 749 1.59 -2.38 -18.83
CA LEU A 749 2.78 -2.44 -17.97
C LEU A 749 3.56 -3.76 -18.11
N ALA A 750 3.02 -4.77 -18.81
CA ALA A 750 3.77 -5.98 -19.14
C ALA A 750 4.82 -5.69 -20.24
N ASP A 751 4.46 -4.88 -21.24
CA ASP A 751 5.30 -4.56 -22.40
C ASP A 751 5.97 -3.16 -22.34
N ASP A 752 5.85 -2.44 -21.20
CA ASP A 752 6.19 -1.01 -21.03
C ASP A 752 5.74 -0.13 -22.20
N THR A 753 4.45 -0.25 -22.55
CA THR A 753 3.85 0.54 -23.63
C THR A 753 2.70 1.39 -23.14
N ARG A 754 2.57 2.57 -23.74
CA ARG A 754 1.38 3.39 -23.61
C ARG A 754 0.93 3.84 -24.98
N THR A 755 -0.33 3.58 -25.30
CA THR A 755 -0.96 3.92 -26.57
C THR A 755 -2.22 4.70 -26.30
N VAL A 756 -2.22 5.97 -26.73
CA VAL A 756 -3.41 6.82 -26.73
C VAL A 756 -4.15 6.56 -28.03
N TYR A 757 -5.35 5.99 -27.92
CA TYR A 757 -6.29 5.84 -29.03
C TYR A 757 -7.30 6.99 -28.99
N GLU A 758 -7.45 7.71 -30.10
CA GLU A 758 -8.37 8.84 -30.23
C GLU A 758 -9.28 8.61 -31.46
N LEU A 759 -10.60 8.64 -31.24
CA LEU A 759 -11.63 8.52 -32.28
C LEU A 759 -11.52 9.70 -33.27
N GLN A 760 -11.68 9.44 -34.57
CA GLN A 760 -11.56 10.50 -35.57
C GLN A 760 -12.67 11.57 -35.41
N PRO A 761 -12.36 12.88 -35.52
CA PRO A 761 -13.34 13.94 -35.34
C PRO A 761 -14.53 13.81 -36.30
N GLY A 762 -15.74 13.82 -35.75
CA GLY A 762 -17.00 13.71 -36.50
C GLY A 762 -17.54 12.28 -36.66
N GLU A 763 -16.75 11.25 -36.40
CA GLU A 763 -17.21 9.85 -36.41
C GLU A 763 -17.89 9.48 -35.05
N CYS A 764 -18.66 8.39 -35.00
CA CYS A 764 -19.19 7.83 -33.75
C CYS A 764 -18.40 6.60 -33.33
N ALA A 765 -18.35 6.29 -32.03
CA ALA A 765 -17.52 5.17 -31.56
C ALA A 765 -17.99 3.81 -32.09
N ALA A 766 -19.30 3.65 -32.34
CA ALA A 766 -19.89 2.36 -32.66
C ALA A 766 -19.40 1.77 -34.01
N THR A 767 -19.17 2.63 -35.01
CA THR A 767 -18.76 2.24 -36.36
C THR A 767 -17.51 2.98 -36.87
N GLY A 768 -17.05 4.00 -36.14
CA GLY A 768 -15.98 4.90 -36.54
C GLY A 768 -14.57 4.37 -36.30
N ARG A 769 -13.61 5.10 -36.87
CA ARG A 769 -12.20 4.77 -36.97
C ARG A 769 -11.39 5.44 -35.87
N TRP A 770 -10.38 4.71 -35.42
CA TRP A 770 -9.53 5.10 -34.31
C TRP A 770 -8.11 5.38 -34.79
N THR A 771 -7.51 6.44 -34.28
CA THR A 771 -6.09 6.72 -34.45
C THR A 771 -5.33 6.23 -33.24
N ALA A 772 -4.35 5.35 -33.43
CA ALA A 772 -3.44 4.92 -32.37
C ALA A 772 -2.21 5.84 -32.32
N ARG A 773 -1.76 6.19 -31.12
CA ARG A 773 -0.50 6.91 -30.90
C ARG A 773 0.23 6.33 -29.70
N ARG A 774 1.27 5.53 -29.97
CA ARG A 774 2.26 5.20 -28.94
C ARG A 774 2.88 6.50 -28.43
N VAL A 775 2.98 6.62 -27.11
CA VAL A 775 3.61 7.73 -26.39
C VAL A 775 4.65 7.16 -25.43
N VAL A 776 5.49 8.03 -24.86
CA VAL A 776 6.25 7.67 -23.66
C VAL A 776 5.22 7.39 -22.54
N PRO A 777 5.35 6.29 -21.78
CA PRO A 777 4.43 5.96 -20.67
C PRO A 777 4.18 7.13 -19.71
#